data_AF-A0AAE1WP07-F1
#
_entry.id   AF-A0AAE1WP07-F1
#
_cell.length_a   1.000
_cell.length_b   1.000
_cell.length_c   1.000
_cell.angle_alpha   90.00
_cell.angle_beta   90.00
_cell.angle_gamma   90.00
#
_symmetry.space_group_name_H-M   'P 1'
#
loop_
_entity.id
_entity.type
_entity.pdbx_description
1 polymer ?
#
loop_
_entity_poly.entity_id
_entity_poly.type
_entity_poly.pdbx_seq_one_letter_code
_entity_poly.pdbx_strand_id
1 'polypeptide(L)'
;MEDQENGYTVDEALSSVGFGTFQVLALVFAGIGWCSDAMEVTLLSFIGPALESEWSLSPTEESLLSTAVFGGMLVGSYFLGFIADAYGRRMGIRGVAVITFAAGLVSAFSPDYKLLVILRFFVGFGAAGGHVYAAWFLEFIPSSNRGAWMLVMMCSWILGELLEASLAWIIMPRWGWRWLLALSSIPSFTVLLLSTFAPESPRYLFTKGRSDEAIRVLEKIALVNRKELPSGSLVSDHQKMQPDEVNFPSEETHLISSSESKTRSFEKCLGSVSELLSPDLLGTTLLAWIMFFAYTFAYYGIQLMVSALSSGHSDCDSSIILPNNVQNDNLYINVFITCLAEIPGLLLAMVLVERFGRKLCMEILTILTIIVILPLLSHQNGTVTTALLVCGRMFLSAAFNTLCVYTEEVYPTSVRASGYGLATAVGRIGGMICPLVAVGLVRGCHQTLAVIFFGIVILISGIAVLFFPFETKGRGLTDVVSNKECQCVVDSEFPSLRVCVRVCVRERGREIDDIEGQFHGRILGDEEEHNVNAFHVFFDPVEVICLSVLSAEQLIVNMGDPSLGYTLDEALSAVGFGTFQGLALVFAGISWFSEAMEMNLLSFIGPAVKSEWSLSPTEESLLSTAVFGGMLVGALFWGFVSDAYGRRIGMQCVVVVIAGGGLLSAFSPDYKSLVLLRCILGFGAAGGHVFASWFLEFVPSSNRGTWTLSILVFWILGELFEASLAWIVMPTLGWRWLLALSALPALLVVIFSVFVPESPRYLFAEGRTNEAFGILTKVALMNRKTLPAGILVSDQTKHPDEENSPSMETPLLSLTRKKTNSLQTSANNLFELFSSDLLGTTLLLLLLHFGFTFAFYGVVLMISAVSSEPNDCRSLTILLTNGHDTSLYRNVLITSSAEIPGLIIATVFVERVGRKLTMGILTILAFILILPLSFHQNEVVTTALLFCARMLLFAAFSTLTMYAKEVYPTSIRATGSGLATSVGRIGGMICPLVAVGLVRGCHQTLAVVLFGIVILISGLCVLLFPFETKGRALTDIVTK
;
A
#
# COMPACT_ATOMS: atom_id res chain seq x y z
N MET A 1 -34.28 28.33 -26.22
CA MET A 1 -32.99 27.67 -26.54
C MET A 1 -32.16 27.90 -25.30
N GLU A 2 -32.27 27.01 -24.32
CA GLU A 2 -31.76 27.22 -22.96
C GLU A 2 -30.94 26.00 -22.47
N ASP A 3 -30.76 25.00 -23.35
CA ASP A 3 -30.35 23.64 -22.99
C ASP A 3 -28.83 23.40 -23.02
N GLN A 4 -28.00 24.45 -22.93
CA GLN A 4 -26.56 24.36 -23.28
C GLN A 4 -25.57 24.59 -22.13
N GLU A 5 -26.01 25.10 -20.96
CA GLU A 5 -25.12 25.37 -19.81
C GLU A 5 -24.97 24.17 -18.85
N ASN A 6 -26.04 23.38 -18.72
CA ASN A 6 -26.03 22.19 -17.87
C ASN A 6 -25.25 21.05 -18.53
N GLY A 7 -23.93 21.08 -18.38
CA GLY A 7 -23.14 19.86 -18.37
C GLY A 7 -23.62 18.95 -17.24
N TYR A 8 -23.38 17.64 -17.37
CA TYR A 8 -22.91 16.91 -16.22
C TYR A 8 -21.39 16.88 -16.23
N THR A 9 -20.77 17.21 -15.11
CA THR A 9 -19.35 17.01 -14.92
C THR A 9 -19.07 15.54 -14.89
N VAL A 10 -17.92 15.23 -14.36
CA VAL A 10 -17.68 14.08 -13.54
C VAL A 10 -18.09 14.06 -12.04
N ASP A 11 -19.34 14.06 -11.52
CA ASP A 11 -19.79 13.58 -10.15
C ASP A 11 -21.36 13.45 -9.76
N GLU A 12 -22.30 12.92 -10.61
CA GLU A 12 -23.70 13.55 -11.06
C GLU A 12 -24.54 12.18 -11.46
N ALA A 13 -24.03 11.38 -12.42
CA ALA A 13 -24.61 10.43 -13.39
C ALA A 13 -24.84 8.97 -12.97
N LEU A 14 -23.83 8.13 -12.74
CA LEU A 14 -23.99 7.11 -11.72
C LEU A 14 -24.26 7.71 -10.32
N SER A 15 -24.40 9.04 -10.20
CA SER A 15 -25.13 9.79 -9.17
C SER A 15 -26.61 10.03 -9.37
N SER A 16 -27.16 9.29 -10.31
CA SER A 16 -28.49 8.76 -10.19
C SER A 16 -28.50 7.22 -10.14
N VAL A 17 -27.58 6.53 -10.81
CA VAL A 17 -27.72 5.10 -11.21
C VAL A 17 -27.98 4.04 -10.10
N GLY A 18 -27.52 4.17 -8.85
CA GLY A 18 -27.86 3.18 -7.80
C GLY A 18 -27.02 1.88 -7.80
N PHE A 19 -26.58 1.35 -6.64
CA PHE A 19 -25.85 0.06 -6.57
C PHE A 19 -26.85 -1.04 -6.90
N GLY A 20 -26.92 -1.40 -8.18
CA GLY A 20 -27.71 -2.49 -8.70
C GLY A 20 -26.81 -3.60 -9.23
N THR A 21 -27.28 -4.33 -10.24
CA THR A 21 -26.61 -5.54 -10.67
C THR A 21 -25.42 -5.30 -11.60
N PHE A 22 -25.21 -4.16 -12.27
CA PHE A 22 -23.85 -3.95 -12.82
C PHE A 22 -22.86 -3.89 -11.65
N GLN A 23 -23.28 -3.46 -10.47
CA GLN A 23 -22.42 -3.35 -9.29
C GLN A 23 -22.33 -4.62 -8.45
N VAL A 24 -23.33 -5.52 -8.50
CA VAL A 24 -23.21 -6.88 -7.94
C VAL A 24 -22.54 -7.82 -8.93
N LEU A 25 -22.78 -7.67 -10.24
CA LEU A 25 -22.04 -8.40 -11.28
C LEU A 25 -20.62 -7.90 -11.33
N ALA A 26 -20.45 -6.60 -11.18
CA ALA A 26 -19.24 -5.97 -10.72
C ALA A 26 -19.05 -6.05 -9.18
N LEU A 27 -19.44 -7.21 -8.63
CA LEU A 27 -18.97 -7.85 -7.41
C LEU A 27 -18.97 -9.41 -7.61
N VAL A 28 -19.25 -9.96 -8.82
CA VAL A 28 -19.57 -11.40 -9.12
C VAL A 28 -19.05 -11.98 -10.48
N PHE A 29 -18.56 -11.19 -11.44
CA PHE A 29 -17.45 -11.59 -12.36
C PHE A 29 -16.06 -11.09 -11.89
N ALA A 30 -15.93 -10.88 -10.57
CA ALA A 30 -14.68 -10.79 -9.85
C ALA A 30 -14.68 -11.46 -8.51
N GLY A 31 -15.75 -12.06 -8.01
CA GLY A 31 -16.33 -13.24 -8.62
C GLY A 31 -15.39 -13.85 -9.63
N ILE A 32 -14.50 -14.69 -9.17
CA ILE A 32 -13.28 -15.01 -9.89
C ILE A 32 -12.38 -13.80 -10.27
N GLY A 33 -12.17 -12.82 -9.38
CA GLY A 33 -11.39 -11.56 -9.49
C GLY A 33 -10.58 -11.06 -8.25
N TRP A 34 -10.92 -11.32 -6.95
CA TRP A 34 -10.10 -11.49 -5.65
C TRP A 34 -10.11 -12.99 -4.97
N CYS A 35 -9.26 -14.03 -5.36
CA CYS A 35 -9.05 -15.56 -5.27
C CYS A 35 -7.84 -16.17 -6.07
N SER A 36 -7.89 -16.67 -7.33
CA SER A 36 -6.73 -17.40 -7.98
C SER A 36 -5.61 -16.78 -8.83
N ASP A 37 -5.66 -15.54 -9.30
CA ASP A 37 -4.49 -14.73 -8.94
C ASP A 37 -4.71 -14.53 -7.40
N ALA A 38 -3.72 -14.73 -6.51
CA ALA A 38 -3.76 -15.12 -5.08
C ALA A 38 -4.03 -16.57 -4.71
N MET A 39 -4.27 -17.43 -5.70
CA MET A 39 -4.23 -18.88 -5.64
C MET A 39 -3.22 -19.41 -4.65
N GLU A 40 -1.94 -19.28 -5.00
CA GLU A 40 -1.20 -18.05 -5.22
C GLU A 40 -0.81 -17.38 -3.85
N VAL A 41 -1.27 -16.27 -3.18
CA VAL A 41 -0.63 -15.62 -1.96
C VAL A 41 -0.50 -16.51 -0.79
N THR A 42 -1.56 -17.26 -0.58
CA THR A 42 -1.58 -18.38 0.32
C THR A 42 -0.33 -19.10 0.14
N LEU A 43 -0.15 -19.56 -1.07
CA LEU A 43 0.29 -20.86 -1.43
C LEU A 43 1.77 -21.11 -1.03
N LEU A 44 2.40 -20.05 -0.48
CA LEU A 44 3.65 -19.79 0.24
C LEU A 44 3.78 -20.07 1.72
N SER A 45 2.71 -20.28 2.48
CA SER A 45 2.65 -20.87 3.86
C SER A 45 2.01 -22.33 4.45
N PHE A 46 1.59 -23.68 4.04
CA PHE A 46 1.36 -24.96 3.06
C PHE A 46 2.40 -25.90 2.34
N ILE A 47 3.18 -25.44 1.38
CA ILE A 47 3.81 -26.09 0.25
C ILE A 47 5.34 -26.14 0.35
N GLY A 48 5.96 -25.75 1.47
CA GLY A 48 7.42 -25.52 1.59
C GLY A 48 8.35 -26.20 2.62
N PRO A 49 7.90 -27.00 3.60
CA PRO A 49 8.20 -28.94 4.19
C PRO A 49 8.10 -30.33 3.45
N ALA A 50 7.02 -31.11 3.26
CA ALA A 50 6.95 -32.25 2.28
C ALA A 50 7.77 -32.30 0.90
N LEU A 51 8.63 -31.32 0.51
CA LEU A 51 9.72 -31.35 -0.51
C LEU A 51 11.15 -31.16 0.11
N GLU A 52 11.24 -30.85 1.41
CA GLU A 52 12.37 -30.96 2.39
C GLU A 52 12.90 -32.38 2.21
N SER A 53 11.90 -33.24 2.39
CA SER A 53 11.74 -34.65 2.11
C SER A 53 11.66 -35.10 0.63
N GLU A 54 11.53 -34.24 -0.38
CA GLU A 54 11.53 -34.68 -1.80
C GLU A 54 12.89 -34.44 -2.47
N TRP A 55 13.55 -33.30 -2.21
CA TRP A 55 14.63 -32.83 -3.07
C TRP A 55 16.01 -32.61 -2.40
N SER A 56 16.15 -32.91 -1.11
CA SER A 56 17.43 -32.93 -0.37
C SER A 56 18.37 -31.71 -0.54
N LEU A 57 17.72 -30.57 -0.45
CA LEU A 57 18.12 -29.37 0.29
C LEU A 57 18.56 -29.33 1.92
N SER A 58 19.37 -28.20 1.62
CA SER A 58 20.32 -27.31 2.35
C SER A 58 19.67 -25.96 2.81
N PRO A 59 20.13 -25.28 3.91
CA PRO A 59 19.37 -24.31 4.75
C PRO A 59 18.92 -23.00 4.20
N THR A 60 19.61 -22.62 3.15
CA THR A 60 19.31 -21.54 2.27
C THR A 60 19.36 -22.19 0.87
N GLU A 61 18.70 -23.34 0.79
CA GLU A 61 18.32 -24.12 -0.39
C GLU A 61 16.80 -24.58 -0.26
N GLU A 62 16.17 -24.56 0.94
CA GLU A 62 14.94 -23.74 1.22
C GLU A 62 15.37 -22.51 2.01
N SER A 63 14.54 -21.49 2.10
CA SER A 63 14.73 -20.24 2.79
C SER A 63 15.58 -19.24 2.04
N LEU A 64 16.79 -19.55 1.53
CA LEU A 64 17.17 -18.80 0.32
C LEU A 64 16.15 -19.10 -0.81
N LEU A 65 15.19 -20.01 -0.62
CA LEU A 65 13.95 -20.13 -1.39
C LEU A 65 12.94 -20.69 -0.40
N SER A 66 12.27 -20.00 0.52
CA SER A 66 12.04 -18.57 0.69
C SER A 66 12.55 -17.78 -0.53
N THR A 67 13.80 -17.22 -0.64
CA THR A 67 14.68 -16.30 -1.52
C THR A 67 15.00 -16.15 -3.10
N ALA A 68 14.19 -15.39 -3.91
CA ALA A 68 14.18 -14.79 -5.32
C ALA A 68 12.95 -14.89 -6.38
N VAL A 69 11.64 -14.60 -6.18
CA VAL A 69 10.53 -14.21 -7.15
C VAL A 69 10.26 -12.69 -7.29
N PHE A 70 9.75 -12.05 -6.21
CA PHE A 70 9.74 -10.67 -5.59
C PHE A 70 9.86 -9.85 -6.85
N GLY A 71 11.02 -9.71 -7.51
CA GLY A 71 11.26 -9.36 -8.94
C GLY A 71 10.12 -9.12 -9.90
N GLY A 72 9.00 -9.79 -9.83
CA GLY A 72 7.83 -9.43 -10.61
C GLY A 72 7.16 -8.02 -10.54
N MET A 73 7.71 -6.95 -9.95
CA MET A 73 6.96 -5.84 -9.28
C MET A 73 7.66 -4.46 -8.89
N LEU A 74 8.61 -4.32 -7.94
CA LEU A 74 10.03 -3.70 -7.96
C LEU A 74 11.42 -4.17 -8.90
N VAL A 75 11.79 -5.98 -10.40
CA VAL A 75 11.68 -6.31 -11.97
C VAL A 75 10.27 -6.40 -12.85
N GLY A 76 8.97 -6.14 -12.44
CA GLY A 76 7.60 -6.00 -13.11
C GLY A 76 6.34 -5.00 -12.81
N SER A 77 6.00 -4.23 -11.73
CA SER A 77 4.71 -3.07 -11.49
C SER A 77 5.15 -1.87 -12.64
N TYR A 78 6.29 -1.22 -12.47
CA TYR A 78 6.77 -0.37 -13.55
C TYR A 78 7.07 -1.15 -14.82
N PHE A 79 6.61 -2.38 -14.95
CA PHE A 79 6.09 -2.82 -16.24
C PHE A 79 4.54 -2.90 -16.34
N LEU A 80 3.80 -3.61 -15.48
CA LEU A 80 2.36 -3.88 -15.66
C LEU A 80 1.35 -2.80 -15.30
N GLY A 81 1.78 -1.74 -14.61
CA GLY A 81 1.02 -0.50 -14.52
C GLY A 81 1.71 0.71 -15.11
N PHE A 82 2.95 0.52 -15.58
CA PHE A 82 3.28 1.08 -16.87
C PHE A 82 2.42 0.31 -17.87
N ILE A 83 2.64 0.42 -19.17
CA ILE A 83 1.63 -0.04 -20.14
C ILE A 83 0.36 0.84 -20.03
N ALA A 84 -0.40 0.93 -18.95
CA ALA A 84 -1.86 0.91 -19.05
C ALA A 84 -2.77 2.15 -18.72
N ASP A 85 -2.34 3.42 -18.59
CA ASP A 85 -3.16 4.50 -19.25
C ASP A 85 -2.50 4.94 -20.54
N ALA A 86 -1.20 4.71 -20.73
CA ALA A 86 -0.74 4.75 -22.11
C ALA A 86 -1.57 3.74 -22.93
N TYR A 87 -2.01 2.61 -22.36
CA TYR A 87 -2.68 1.50 -23.06
C TYR A 87 -4.01 0.96 -22.45
N GLY A 88 -4.53 1.45 -21.33
CA GLY A 88 -5.85 1.13 -20.74
C GLY A 88 -5.94 -0.02 -19.70
N ARG A 89 -6.81 0.15 -18.70
CA ARG A 89 -7.06 -0.81 -17.60
C ARG A 89 -7.36 -2.22 -18.10
N ARG A 90 -8.11 -2.31 -19.18
CA ARG A 90 -8.54 -3.58 -19.79
C ARG A 90 -7.36 -4.36 -20.37
N MET A 91 -6.29 -3.66 -20.78
CA MET A 91 -5.03 -4.28 -21.22
C MET A 91 -4.20 -4.78 -20.06
N GLY A 92 -4.23 -4.07 -18.93
CA GLY A 92 -3.64 -4.56 -17.69
C GLY A 92 -4.15 -5.95 -17.32
N ILE A 93 -5.48 -6.17 -17.25
CA ILE A 93 -6.11 -7.47 -16.87
C ILE A 93 -5.61 -8.67 -17.63
N ARG A 94 -5.18 -8.41 -18.85
CA ARG A 94 -4.75 -9.44 -19.77
C ARG A 94 -3.27 -9.70 -19.56
N GLY A 95 -2.44 -8.65 -19.44
CA GLY A 95 -1.03 -8.78 -19.08
C GLY A 95 -0.84 -9.51 -17.74
N VAL A 96 -1.68 -9.17 -16.77
CA VAL A 96 -1.97 -9.90 -15.52
C VAL A 96 -2.25 -11.37 -15.82
N ALA A 97 -3.52 -11.71 -16.12
CA ALA A 97 -4.01 -13.06 -15.91
C ALA A 97 -3.38 -14.05 -16.88
N VAL A 98 -2.86 -13.59 -18.03
CA VAL A 98 -1.97 -14.37 -18.90
C VAL A 98 -0.73 -14.83 -18.15
N ILE A 99 0.04 -13.91 -17.58
CA ILE A 99 1.34 -14.22 -16.99
C ILE A 99 1.15 -15.02 -15.70
N THR A 100 0.11 -14.74 -14.89
CA THR A 100 -0.29 -15.58 -13.75
C THR A 100 -0.51 -17.01 -14.16
N PHE A 101 -1.51 -17.20 -15.03
CA PHE A 101 -2.01 -18.52 -15.34
C PHE A 101 -0.95 -19.33 -16.08
N ALA A 102 -0.26 -18.70 -17.04
CA ALA A 102 0.74 -19.38 -17.85
C ALA A 102 1.89 -19.90 -16.98
N ALA A 103 2.55 -19.03 -16.22
CA ALA A 103 3.68 -19.49 -15.41
C ALA A 103 3.20 -20.31 -14.19
N GLY A 104 2.00 -20.05 -13.66
CA GLY A 104 1.38 -20.75 -12.53
C GLY A 104 1.23 -22.23 -12.85
N LEU A 105 0.48 -22.49 -13.92
CA LEU A 105 0.28 -23.82 -14.47
C LEU A 105 1.60 -24.47 -14.92
N VAL A 106 2.46 -23.77 -15.67
CA VAL A 106 3.71 -24.36 -16.20
C VAL A 106 4.62 -24.87 -15.09
N SER A 107 4.59 -24.25 -13.91
CA SER A 107 5.48 -24.64 -12.84
C SER A 107 5.07 -25.90 -12.07
N ALA A 108 3.81 -26.36 -12.20
CA ALA A 108 3.42 -27.72 -11.78
C ALA A 108 4.30 -28.79 -12.45
N PHE A 109 4.79 -28.49 -13.64
CA PHE A 109 5.62 -29.35 -14.49
C PHE A 109 7.13 -29.08 -14.36
N SER A 110 7.55 -28.28 -13.38
CA SER A 110 8.97 -28.00 -13.14
C SER A 110 9.78 -29.27 -12.81
N PRO A 111 10.85 -29.57 -13.57
CA PRO A 111 11.67 -30.77 -13.34
C PRO A 111 12.89 -30.48 -12.45
N ASP A 112 13.50 -29.32 -12.67
CA ASP A 112 14.63 -28.80 -11.94
C ASP A 112 14.21 -27.52 -11.21
N TYR A 113 15.14 -27.08 -10.39
CA TYR A 113 14.89 -25.97 -9.53
C TYR A 113 14.99 -24.61 -10.17
N LYS A 114 16.10 -24.35 -10.85
CA LYS A 114 16.44 -23.02 -11.37
C LYS A 114 15.38 -22.60 -12.38
N LEU A 115 14.74 -23.57 -13.05
CA LEU A 115 13.53 -23.36 -13.84
C LEU A 115 12.26 -23.14 -13.02
N LEU A 116 11.90 -24.03 -12.05
CA LEU A 116 10.76 -23.79 -11.14
C LEU A 116 10.79 -22.34 -10.67
N VAL A 117 11.96 -21.95 -10.22
CA VAL A 117 12.36 -20.63 -9.77
C VAL A 117 12.16 -19.52 -10.79
N ILE A 118 12.77 -19.62 -11.98
CA ILE A 118 12.63 -18.56 -12.99
C ILE A 118 11.18 -18.46 -13.47
N LEU A 119 10.46 -19.58 -13.65
CA LEU A 119 9.03 -19.54 -13.97
C LEU A 119 8.26 -18.77 -12.93
N ARG A 120 8.57 -19.05 -11.68
CA ARG A 120 7.82 -18.56 -10.54
C ARG A 120 8.18 -17.13 -10.21
N PHE A 121 9.36 -16.61 -10.61
CA PHE A 121 9.61 -15.17 -10.74
C PHE A 121 8.58 -14.54 -11.64
N PHE A 122 8.16 -15.22 -12.72
CA PHE A 122 7.17 -14.73 -13.66
C PHE A 122 5.72 -15.01 -13.30
N VAL A 123 5.41 -16.09 -12.56
CA VAL A 123 4.12 -16.13 -11.85
C VAL A 123 4.12 -14.94 -10.95
N GLY A 124 5.14 -14.80 -10.14
CA GLY A 124 5.55 -13.54 -9.57
C GLY A 124 5.25 -12.32 -10.42
N PHE A 125 5.80 -12.16 -11.62
CA PHE A 125 5.69 -10.96 -12.46
C PHE A 125 4.30 -10.54 -12.83
N GLY A 126 3.46 -11.47 -13.23
CA GLY A 126 2.17 -11.12 -13.79
C GLY A 126 1.02 -11.94 -13.24
N ALA A 127 1.28 -12.82 -12.30
CA ALA A 127 0.53 -12.91 -11.05
C ALA A 127 0.82 -11.71 -10.15
N ALA A 128 1.92 -11.00 -10.34
CA ALA A 128 1.85 -9.55 -10.30
C ALA A 128 1.03 -8.95 -11.41
N GLY A 129 -0.04 -9.65 -11.75
CA GLY A 129 -1.47 -9.46 -11.65
C GLY A 129 -2.17 -9.40 -10.28
N GLY A 130 -1.55 -8.84 -9.20
CA GLY A 130 -1.97 -8.01 -7.98
C GLY A 130 -2.50 -6.44 -7.70
N HIS A 131 -2.48 -5.16 -8.30
CA HIS A 131 -2.00 -4.16 -9.43
C HIS A 131 -2.72 -3.64 -10.79
N VAL A 132 -3.39 -4.24 -11.81
CA VAL A 132 -4.58 -3.71 -12.63
C VAL A 132 -6.20 -4.08 -12.42
N TYR A 133 -6.88 -4.57 -11.34
CA TYR A 133 -8.23 -5.21 -11.11
C TYR A 133 -9.16 -4.23 -10.51
N ALA A 134 -8.78 -3.58 -9.41
CA ALA A 134 -9.75 -2.77 -8.71
C ALA A 134 -10.03 -1.54 -9.52
N ALA A 135 -9.47 -0.34 -9.33
CA ALA A 135 -9.73 0.92 -10.09
C ALA A 135 -9.94 1.00 -11.65
N TRP A 136 -10.67 0.11 -12.31
CA TRP A 136 -11.98 0.36 -12.95
C TRP A 136 -13.12 0.03 -11.99
N PHE A 137 -12.68 -0.08 -10.74
CA PHE A 137 -13.20 -0.50 -9.47
C PHE A 137 -12.39 0.16 -8.30
N LEU A 138 -12.38 1.52 -8.25
CA LEU A 138 -12.93 2.71 -7.42
C LEU A 138 -14.07 3.94 -7.80
N GLU A 139 -14.93 4.43 -8.87
CA GLU A 139 -15.74 4.24 -10.28
C GLU A 139 -17.20 3.83 -10.22
N PHE A 140 -17.48 2.67 -10.81
CA PHE A 140 -18.67 1.89 -10.95
C PHE A 140 -19.40 1.70 -9.63
N ILE A 141 -18.91 2.24 -8.52
CA ILE A 141 -19.55 2.43 -7.23
C ILE A 141 -19.07 3.76 -6.55
N PRO A 142 -19.58 4.93 -6.98
CA PRO A 142 -19.99 6.18 -6.26
C PRO A 142 -19.73 6.75 -4.84
N SER A 143 -20.40 7.86 -4.45
CA SER A 143 -20.01 8.75 -3.34
C SER A 143 -20.39 8.30 -1.96
N SER A 144 -21.69 8.13 -1.61
CA SER A 144 -22.15 8.47 -0.23
C SER A 144 -21.71 7.59 0.92
N ASN A 145 -20.66 6.89 0.60
CA ASN A 145 -20.15 5.75 1.19
C ASN A 145 -18.71 5.63 0.56
N ARG A 146 -18.62 5.19 -0.69
CA ARG A 146 -17.48 4.77 -1.53
C ARG A 146 -16.54 3.72 -0.93
N GLY A 147 -16.12 3.92 0.29
CA GLY A 147 -15.28 3.02 1.05
C GLY A 147 -15.95 1.82 1.65
N ALA A 148 -16.88 1.16 0.99
CA ALA A 148 -17.43 -0.12 1.39
C ALA A 148 -18.09 -0.88 0.28
N TRP A 149 -18.46 -2.18 0.41
CA TRP A 149 -18.63 -3.27 -0.61
C TRP A 149 -17.55 -3.34 -1.71
N MET A 150 -16.94 -2.22 -2.06
CA MET A 150 -15.50 -1.96 -1.92
C MET A 150 -14.85 -2.82 -0.79
N LEU A 151 -15.48 -3.20 0.34
CA LEU A 151 -14.95 -4.37 1.06
C LEU A 151 -15.20 -5.71 0.48
N VAL A 152 -16.45 -5.94 0.11
CA VAL A 152 -16.90 -7.31 -0.11
C VAL A 152 -16.04 -7.90 -1.23
N MET A 153 -15.51 -7.05 -2.11
CA MET A 153 -14.28 -7.23 -2.89
C MET A 153 -13.27 -8.23 -2.35
N MET A 154 -12.91 -8.21 -1.08
CA MET A 154 -12.40 -9.41 -0.44
C MET A 154 -12.78 -9.49 1.03
N CYS A 155 -14.07 -9.39 1.28
CA CYS A 155 -14.72 -10.40 2.12
C CYS A 155 -14.51 -11.80 1.54
N SER A 156 -14.30 -11.86 0.22
CA SER A 156 -13.49 -12.90 -0.35
C SER A 156 -12.20 -13.22 0.44
N TRP A 157 -11.35 -12.32 0.97
CA TRP A 157 -10.02 -12.62 1.58
C TRP A 157 -10.17 -13.01 3.04
N ILE A 158 -11.27 -13.68 3.28
CA ILE A 158 -11.35 -14.80 4.18
C ILE A 158 -11.58 -16.05 3.33
N LEU A 159 -12.76 -16.07 2.71
CA LEU A 159 -13.47 -17.13 1.99
C LEU A 159 -12.64 -18.09 1.14
N GLY A 160 -11.73 -17.62 0.30
CA GLY A 160 -10.89 -18.47 -0.54
C GLY A 160 -9.50 -18.82 0.00
N GLU A 161 -8.95 -18.14 1.01
CA GLU A 161 -7.77 -18.58 1.78
C GLU A 161 -8.38 -19.75 2.55
N LEU A 162 -9.60 -19.58 3.10
CA LEU A 162 -10.47 -20.69 3.51
C LEU A 162 -10.82 -21.70 2.38
N LEU A 163 -10.61 -21.37 1.08
CA LEU A 163 -10.61 -22.34 -0.04
C LEU A 163 -9.24 -23.00 -0.25
N GLU A 164 -8.06 -22.38 -0.16
CA GLU A 164 -6.81 -23.16 -0.11
C GLU A 164 -6.84 -24.05 1.12
N ALA A 165 -7.24 -23.49 2.25
CA ALA A 165 -7.37 -24.16 3.53
C ALA A 165 -8.01 -25.52 3.36
N SER A 166 -9.17 -25.48 2.72
CA SER A 166 -9.90 -26.64 2.29
C SER A 166 -9.11 -27.41 1.22
N LEU A 167 -8.67 -26.74 0.15
CA LEU A 167 -7.99 -27.34 -1.00
C LEU A 167 -6.76 -28.13 -0.59
N ALA A 168 -5.69 -27.62 0.01
CA ALA A 168 -4.58 -28.50 0.37
C ALA A 168 -4.79 -29.34 1.63
N TRP A 169 -5.67 -29.00 2.57
CA TRP A 169 -6.11 -29.99 3.58
C TRP A 169 -6.69 -31.23 2.89
N ILE A 170 -7.32 -31.03 1.73
CA ILE A 170 -7.85 -32.08 0.87
C ILE A 170 -6.77 -32.67 -0.07
N ILE A 171 -5.96 -31.85 -0.73
CA ILE A 171 -5.18 -32.21 -1.92
C ILE A 171 -3.78 -32.72 -1.55
N MET A 172 -3.00 -31.97 -0.77
CA MET A 172 -1.60 -32.32 -0.54
C MET A 172 -1.36 -33.63 0.26
N PRO A 173 -2.24 -34.16 1.15
CA PRO A 173 -2.05 -35.48 1.75
C PRO A 173 -2.47 -36.62 0.79
N ARG A 174 -3.08 -36.30 -0.36
CA ARG A 174 -3.66 -37.26 -1.31
C ARG A 174 -2.91 -37.32 -2.64
N TRP A 175 -2.67 -36.15 -3.23
CA TRP A 175 -2.05 -35.96 -4.55
C TRP A 175 -0.77 -35.12 -4.47
N GLY A 176 -0.39 -34.66 -3.28
CA GLY A 176 0.76 -33.79 -3.10
C GLY A 176 0.60 -32.50 -3.87
N TRP A 177 1.67 -32.12 -4.54
CA TRP A 177 2.11 -30.74 -4.47
C TRP A 177 1.96 -30.02 -5.81
N ARG A 178 2.35 -30.70 -6.89
CA ARG A 178 2.20 -30.25 -8.28
C ARG A 178 0.73 -30.03 -8.66
N TRP A 179 -0.15 -30.84 -8.07
CA TRP A 179 -1.60 -30.71 -8.21
C TRP A 179 -2.14 -29.44 -7.61
N LEU A 180 -1.54 -28.99 -6.51
CA LEU A 180 -1.95 -27.78 -5.84
C LEU A 180 -1.59 -26.55 -6.68
N LEU A 181 -0.38 -26.50 -7.27
CA LEU A 181 -0.05 -25.48 -8.29
C LEU A 181 -1.11 -25.38 -9.38
N ALA A 182 -1.48 -26.53 -9.95
CA ALA A 182 -2.35 -26.58 -11.12
C ALA A 182 -3.80 -26.21 -10.81
N LEU A 183 -4.34 -26.65 -9.66
CA LEU A 183 -5.69 -26.30 -9.22
C LEU A 183 -5.78 -24.81 -8.84
N SER A 184 -4.69 -24.26 -8.34
CA SER A 184 -4.64 -22.91 -7.78
C SER A 184 -4.28 -21.83 -8.78
N SER A 185 -4.12 -22.18 -10.06
CA SER A 185 -4.22 -21.24 -11.18
C SER A 185 -5.61 -21.25 -11.88
N ILE A 186 -6.63 -21.95 -11.33
CA ILE A 186 -7.95 -22.10 -11.99
C ILE A 186 -8.78 -20.80 -11.98
N PRO A 187 -9.04 -20.15 -10.84
CA PRO A 187 -9.70 -18.87 -10.93
C PRO A 187 -8.83 -17.79 -11.68
N SER A 188 -7.47 -17.82 -11.70
CA SER A 188 -6.66 -16.90 -12.56
C SER A 188 -6.90 -17.09 -14.04
N PHE A 189 -6.96 -18.34 -14.50
CA PHE A 189 -7.49 -18.67 -15.82
C PHE A 189 -8.89 -18.08 -16.07
N THR A 190 -9.72 -18.05 -15.03
CA THR A 190 -11.10 -17.60 -15.15
C THR A 190 -11.22 -16.07 -15.12
N VAL A 191 -10.30 -15.29 -14.51
CA VAL A 191 -10.14 -13.87 -14.89
C VAL A 191 -9.75 -13.76 -16.33
N LEU A 192 -8.77 -14.52 -16.80
CA LEU A 192 -8.28 -14.37 -18.16
C LEU A 192 -9.44 -14.47 -19.16
N LEU A 193 -10.37 -15.41 -18.91
CA LEU A 193 -11.67 -15.49 -19.60
C LEU A 193 -12.57 -14.26 -19.38
N LEU A 194 -12.86 -13.86 -18.14
CA LEU A 194 -13.81 -12.77 -17.84
C LEU A 194 -13.29 -11.37 -18.26
N SER A 195 -11.98 -11.20 -18.37
CA SER A 195 -11.27 -10.00 -18.82
C SER A 195 -11.53 -9.64 -20.28
N THR A 196 -12.08 -10.55 -21.07
CA THR A 196 -12.55 -10.23 -22.43
C THR A 196 -13.80 -9.37 -22.39
N PHE A 197 -14.72 -9.66 -21.46
CA PHE A 197 -16.04 -9.02 -21.32
C PHE A 197 -16.02 -7.78 -20.43
N ALA A 198 -15.08 -7.73 -19.49
CA ALA A 198 -14.74 -6.53 -18.74
C ALA A 198 -14.78 -5.28 -19.66
N PRO A 199 -15.65 -4.27 -19.40
CA PRO A 199 -15.52 -2.96 -20.07
C PRO A 199 -14.14 -2.34 -19.85
N GLU A 200 -13.92 -1.18 -20.45
CA GLU A 200 -12.85 -0.29 -20.03
C GLU A 200 -13.45 0.78 -19.09
N SER A 201 -12.64 1.29 -18.15
CA SER A 201 -13.03 2.40 -17.25
C SER A 201 -13.57 3.60 -18.03
N PRO A 202 -14.59 4.32 -17.56
CA PRO A 202 -15.14 5.45 -18.28
C PRO A 202 -14.95 6.89 -17.71
N ARG A 203 -14.05 7.48 -16.89
CA ARG A 203 -12.94 7.41 -15.88
C ARG A 203 -11.58 6.64 -15.99
N TYR A 204 -11.12 6.21 -17.19
CA TYR A 204 -9.75 6.51 -17.79
C TYR A 204 -9.66 7.23 -19.19
N LEU A 205 -10.10 6.60 -20.30
CA LEU A 205 -10.17 7.05 -21.71
C LEU A 205 -10.42 8.55 -22.08
N PHE A 206 -11.38 9.29 -21.49
CA PHE A 206 -11.70 10.71 -21.77
C PHE A 206 -10.50 11.62 -21.50
N THR A 207 -9.65 11.35 -20.49
CA THR A 207 -8.35 12.07 -20.35
C THR A 207 -7.54 11.95 -21.61
N LYS A 208 -7.62 10.78 -22.24
CA LYS A 208 -6.96 10.49 -23.51
C LYS A 208 -7.85 10.91 -24.69
N GLY A 209 -8.72 11.91 -24.48
CA GLY A 209 -9.63 12.56 -25.44
C GLY A 209 -10.94 11.82 -25.74
N ARG A 210 -11.19 10.64 -25.15
CA ARG A 210 -12.28 9.75 -25.57
C ARG A 210 -13.56 9.93 -24.74
N SER A 211 -14.19 11.07 -24.93
CA SER A 211 -15.44 11.44 -24.24
C SER A 211 -16.62 10.57 -24.68
N ASP A 212 -16.72 10.27 -25.96
CA ASP A 212 -17.62 9.26 -26.54
C ASP A 212 -17.59 7.92 -25.76
N GLU A 213 -16.41 7.31 -25.62
CA GLU A 213 -16.22 6.00 -24.98
C GLU A 213 -16.47 6.04 -23.46
N ALA A 214 -16.66 7.24 -22.90
CA ALA A 214 -17.12 7.46 -21.54
C ALA A 214 -18.64 7.24 -21.43
N ILE A 215 -19.41 7.95 -22.28
CA ILE A 215 -20.88 7.83 -22.36
C ILE A 215 -21.27 6.38 -22.67
N ARG A 216 -20.66 5.76 -23.69
CA ARG A 216 -20.99 4.42 -24.22
C ARG A 216 -20.68 3.26 -23.23
N VAL A 217 -20.20 3.57 -22.02
CA VAL A 217 -20.11 2.63 -20.90
C VAL A 217 -20.95 3.10 -19.70
N LEU A 218 -21.01 4.41 -19.42
CA LEU A 218 -21.99 4.98 -18.48
C LEU A 218 -23.44 4.52 -18.78
N GLU A 219 -23.88 4.63 -20.03
CA GLU A 219 -25.23 4.27 -20.49
C GLU A 219 -25.50 2.79 -20.26
N LYS A 220 -24.56 1.95 -20.68
CA LYS A 220 -24.57 0.49 -20.50
C LYS A 220 -24.71 0.14 -19.03
N ILE A 221 -24.01 0.86 -18.16
CA ILE A 221 -24.05 0.65 -16.71
C ILE A 221 -25.35 1.21 -16.11
N ALA A 222 -25.86 2.34 -16.58
CA ALA A 222 -27.17 2.84 -16.19
C ALA A 222 -28.25 1.80 -16.49
N LEU A 223 -28.29 1.32 -17.75
CA LEU A 223 -29.18 0.28 -18.25
C LEU A 223 -29.11 -1.01 -17.42
N VAL A 224 -27.91 -1.52 -17.12
CA VAL A 224 -27.74 -2.76 -16.33
C VAL A 224 -28.06 -2.56 -14.84
N ASN A 225 -28.27 -1.33 -14.37
CA ASN A 225 -28.86 -1.05 -13.05
C ASN A 225 -30.34 -0.62 -13.11
N ARG A 226 -30.93 -0.61 -14.32
CA ARG A 226 -32.26 -0.06 -14.63
C ARG A 226 -32.42 1.40 -14.22
N LYS A 227 -31.39 2.17 -14.45
CA LYS A 227 -31.41 3.62 -14.39
C LYS A 227 -30.91 4.16 -15.72
N GLU A 228 -30.71 5.45 -15.75
CA GLU A 228 -30.46 6.25 -16.94
C GLU A 228 -29.28 7.18 -16.59
N LEU A 229 -28.94 8.13 -17.46
CA LEU A 229 -27.99 9.20 -17.13
C LEU A 229 -28.73 10.52 -17.02
N PRO A 230 -28.32 11.42 -16.10
CA PRO A 230 -28.79 12.79 -16.07
C PRO A 230 -28.58 13.41 -17.45
N SER A 231 -29.49 14.32 -17.79
CA SER A 231 -29.34 15.14 -18.99
C SER A 231 -28.04 15.95 -18.95
N GLY A 232 -27.61 16.48 -20.09
CA GLY A 232 -26.49 17.42 -20.17
C GLY A 232 -25.28 16.94 -20.96
N SER A 233 -24.28 17.82 -21.04
CA SER A 233 -22.99 17.58 -21.73
C SER A 233 -21.91 17.02 -20.79
N LEU A 234 -20.66 16.93 -21.25
CA LEU A 234 -19.61 16.08 -20.69
C LEU A 234 -18.38 16.91 -20.27
N VAL A 235 -18.39 17.49 -19.08
CA VAL A 235 -17.54 18.67 -18.79
C VAL A 235 -16.46 18.41 -17.75
N SER A 236 -15.21 18.84 -17.99
CA SER A 236 -14.10 18.67 -17.03
C SER A 236 -14.38 19.40 -15.71
N ASP A 237 -13.94 18.78 -14.62
CA ASP A 237 -14.13 19.33 -13.27
C ASP A 237 -13.28 20.61 -13.07
N HIS A 238 -12.26 20.91 -13.90
CA HIS A 238 -11.69 22.28 -13.99
C HIS A 238 -12.63 23.24 -14.74
N GLN A 239 -13.18 22.81 -15.89
CA GLN A 239 -13.92 23.70 -16.79
C GLN A 239 -15.18 24.32 -16.19
N LYS A 240 -15.82 23.67 -15.20
CA LYS A 240 -16.99 24.28 -14.54
C LYS A 240 -16.66 25.16 -13.34
N MET A 241 -15.37 25.32 -13.02
CA MET A 241 -14.94 26.15 -11.91
C MET A 241 -14.71 27.60 -12.36
N GLN A 242 -14.21 27.80 -13.58
CA GLN A 242 -14.23 29.09 -14.26
C GLN A 242 -15.51 29.22 -15.11
N PRO A 243 -16.57 29.90 -14.63
CA PRO A 243 -17.42 30.67 -15.51
C PRO A 243 -16.65 31.89 -16.05
N ASP A 244 -17.24 32.58 -17.02
CA ASP A 244 -16.90 33.95 -17.40
C ASP A 244 -15.49 34.22 -17.95
N GLU A 245 -15.11 33.48 -19.01
CA GLU A 245 -14.35 34.11 -20.10
C GLU A 245 -14.77 33.62 -21.50
N VAL A 246 -14.89 34.54 -22.46
CA VAL A 246 -15.57 34.31 -23.74
C VAL A 246 -14.63 33.74 -24.80
N ASN A 247 -15.00 32.59 -25.39
CA ASN A 247 -14.25 31.96 -26.47
C ASN A 247 -14.17 32.84 -27.74
N PHE A 248 -12.96 33.24 -28.11
CA PHE A 248 -12.60 33.56 -29.50
C PHE A 248 -11.84 32.36 -30.12
N PRO A 249 -12.29 31.81 -31.26
CA PRO A 249 -11.61 30.71 -31.92
C PRO A 249 -10.39 31.20 -32.74
N SER A 250 -9.33 30.40 -32.76
CA SER A 250 -8.32 30.44 -33.82
C SER A 250 -7.94 29.00 -34.21
N GLU A 251 -8.00 28.70 -35.51
CA GLU A 251 -7.60 27.39 -36.06
C GLU A 251 -6.06 27.32 -36.25
N GLU A 252 -5.60 26.20 -36.82
CA GLU A 252 -4.19 25.85 -37.07
C GLU A 252 -3.35 25.51 -35.80
N THR A 253 -2.38 24.59 -35.81
CA THR A 253 -1.81 23.77 -36.90
C THR A 253 -2.02 22.27 -36.67
N HIS A 254 -2.33 21.56 -37.75
CA HIS A 254 -1.87 20.18 -37.94
C HIS A 254 -0.48 20.17 -38.60
N LEU A 255 0.12 18.98 -38.76
CA LEU A 255 1.33 18.68 -39.57
C LEU A 255 2.72 18.89 -38.93
N ILE A 256 3.08 18.04 -37.95
CA ILE A 256 4.38 17.34 -38.00
C ILE A 256 4.14 15.84 -37.81
N SER A 257 4.63 15.02 -38.74
CA SER A 257 4.34 13.59 -38.85
C SER A 257 5.55 12.69 -38.55
N SER A 258 5.32 11.68 -37.70
CA SER A 258 5.92 10.33 -37.75
C SER A 258 7.37 10.14 -38.29
N SER A 259 8.40 10.23 -37.43
CA SER A 259 9.68 9.52 -37.65
C SER A 259 10.58 9.37 -36.39
N GLU A 260 10.04 9.07 -35.19
CA GLU A 260 10.88 9.07 -33.96
C GLU A 260 10.42 8.12 -32.83
N SER A 261 9.99 6.90 -33.18
CA SER A 261 9.10 6.08 -32.33
C SER A 261 9.75 5.06 -31.37
N LYS A 262 11.06 5.16 -31.03
CA LYS A 262 11.71 4.18 -30.11
C LYS A 262 12.36 4.79 -28.88
N THR A 263 13.03 5.93 -28.98
CA THR A 263 13.60 6.63 -27.81
C THR A 263 12.51 7.07 -26.84
N ARG A 264 11.39 7.62 -27.35
CA ARG A 264 10.30 8.19 -26.54
C ARG A 264 9.48 7.23 -25.65
N SER A 265 9.79 5.92 -25.57
CA SER A 265 9.08 4.99 -24.66
C SER A 265 9.76 4.87 -23.29
N PHE A 266 11.07 4.64 -23.29
CA PHE A 266 11.94 5.10 -22.19
C PHE A 266 12.23 6.61 -22.34
N GLU A 267 11.34 7.35 -23.01
CA GLU A 267 11.10 8.78 -22.79
C GLU A 267 9.63 9.11 -22.42
N LYS A 268 8.90 8.07 -21.95
CA LYS A 268 7.53 8.10 -21.38
C LYS A 268 7.36 7.36 -20.02
N CYS A 269 8.45 6.87 -19.42
CA CYS A 269 8.47 6.27 -18.07
C CYS A 269 8.76 7.24 -16.90
N LEU A 270 10.01 7.67 -16.62
CA LEU A 270 10.29 8.67 -15.55
C LEU A 270 9.68 10.06 -15.85
N GLY A 271 8.40 10.18 -16.19
CA GLY A 271 7.65 11.42 -16.37
C GLY A 271 6.62 11.62 -15.29
N SER A 272 6.43 10.57 -14.48
CA SER A 272 5.50 10.62 -13.36
C SER A 272 5.99 10.02 -12.05
N VAL A 273 7.25 9.58 -11.96
CA VAL A 273 7.94 9.39 -10.66
C VAL A 273 7.78 10.63 -9.77
N SER A 274 7.75 11.79 -10.41
CA SER A 274 8.09 13.14 -9.94
C SER A 274 7.05 14.19 -10.31
N GLU A 275 6.06 13.82 -11.10
CA GLU A 275 4.68 14.30 -10.93
C GLU A 275 4.14 13.95 -9.51
N LEU A 276 5.00 13.28 -8.73
CA LEU A 276 4.95 12.95 -7.31
C LEU A 276 6.20 13.42 -6.56
N LEU A 277 6.84 14.49 -7.02
CA LEU A 277 8.06 15.09 -6.46
C LEU A 277 8.13 16.65 -6.64
N SER A 278 7.04 17.44 -6.79
CA SER A 278 7.09 18.81 -7.42
C SER A 278 6.06 19.91 -6.93
N PRO A 279 5.47 20.83 -7.75
CA PRO A 279 4.52 21.93 -7.36
C PRO A 279 3.29 21.67 -6.45
N ASP A 280 2.06 21.35 -6.93
CA ASP A 280 0.81 21.55 -6.14
C ASP A 280 0.20 20.37 -5.34
N LEU A 281 0.73 19.16 -5.52
CA LEU A 281 0.00 17.88 -5.47
C LEU A 281 0.74 16.72 -4.76
N LEU A 282 0.77 16.77 -3.42
CA LEU A 282 1.23 15.85 -2.37
C LEU A 282 0.19 15.92 -1.28
N GLY A 283 0.48 16.61 -0.19
CA GLY A 283 -0.15 16.46 1.10
C GLY A 283 -0.16 15.00 1.57
N THR A 284 -1.06 14.20 1.01
CA THR A 284 -1.46 12.89 1.53
C THR A 284 -0.50 11.75 1.19
N THR A 285 0.79 12.00 0.91
CA THR A 285 1.71 10.91 0.50
C THR A 285 3.09 10.74 1.15
N LEU A 286 3.93 11.67 1.63
CA LEU A 286 5.33 11.27 1.92
C LEU A 286 5.63 10.46 3.23
N LEU A 287 4.76 10.45 4.24
CA LEU A 287 4.70 9.37 5.27
C LEU A 287 4.38 7.98 4.69
N ALA A 288 3.81 7.88 3.48
CA ALA A 288 3.16 6.68 2.94
C ALA A 288 4.02 5.47 2.90
N TRP A 289 5.17 5.65 2.27
CA TRP A 289 6.06 4.56 2.02
C TRP A 289 6.63 4.02 3.27
N ILE A 290 6.82 4.92 4.21
CA ILE A 290 7.11 4.54 5.55
C ILE A 290 5.97 3.76 6.16
N MET A 291 4.74 4.22 5.94
CA MET A 291 3.56 3.56 6.47
C MET A 291 3.48 2.09 6.09
N PHE A 292 3.66 1.66 4.82
CA PHE A 292 3.80 0.22 4.54
C PHE A 292 5.14 -0.39 4.45
N PHE A 293 6.22 0.33 4.48
CA PHE A 293 7.36 -0.29 5.13
C PHE A 293 6.88 -0.84 6.47
N ALA A 294 6.12 -0.03 7.19
CA ALA A 294 5.71 -0.34 8.52
C ALA A 294 4.48 -1.20 8.57
N TYR A 295 3.89 -1.49 7.40
CA TYR A 295 2.66 -2.23 7.17
C TYR A 295 2.79 -3.52 6.43
N THR A 296 3.62 -3.57 5.41
CA THR A 296 4.43 -4.77 5.39
C THR A 296 5.12 -4.89 6.71
N PHE A 297 5.67 -6.06 6.94
CA PHE A 297 6.32 -6.32 8.16
C PHE A 297 5.29 -6.42 9.32
N ALA A 298 4.00 -5.95 9.36
CA ALA A 298 3.07 -6.37 10.45
C ALA A 298 1.47 -6.61 10.35
N TYR A 299 0.79 -6.85 9.19
CA TYR A 299 -0.07 -8.08 8.90
C TYR A 299 0.29 -9.55 8.18
N TYR A 300 1.05 -10.12 7.07
CA TYR A 300 2.52 -10.20 6.34
C TYR A 300 3.95 -10.48 7.10
N GLY A 301 4.76 -9.66 7.81
CA GLY A 301 5.49 -10.12 9.05
C GLY A 301 4.91 -11.28 9.95
N ILE A 302 4.48 -11.01 11.20
CA ILE A 302 4.11 -11.96 12.27
C ILE A 302 3.68 -13.36 11.94
N GLN A 303 2.42 -13.54 11.52
CA GLN A 303 1.84 -14.55 10.65
C GLN A 303 2.77 -15.37 9.82
N LEU A 304 3.72 -15.96 10.47
CA LEU A 304 4.81 -16.71 9.96
C LEU A 304 5.58 -17.35 11.15
N MET A 305 4.89 -17.46 12.29
CA MET A 305 5.12 -18.26 13.48
C MET A 305 4.01 -19.27 13.90
N VAL A 306 2.74 -19.25 13.48
CA VAL A 306 1.61 -20.19 13.74
C VAL A 306 2.00 -21.45 13.03
N SER A 307 2.56 -21.29 11.86
CA SER A 307 3.22 -22.36 11.20
C SER A 307 4.57 -22.56 11.87
N ALA A 308 5.33 -21.53 12.14
CA ALA A 308 6.76 -21.71 12.36
C ALA A 308 7.33 -21.80 13.78
N LEU A 309 6.61 -21.37 14.80
CA LEU A 309 6.83 -21.68 16.21
C LEU A 309 6.04 -22.86 16.74
N SER A 310 5.65 -23.76 15.87
CA SER A 310 4.38 -24.43 16.12
C SER A 310 4.44 -25.76 16.79
N SER A 311 5.43 -26.55 16.46
CA SER A 311 5.81 -27.70 17.24
C SER A 311 7.24 -28.08 16.89
N GLY A 312 7.84 -28.98 17.66
CA GLY A 312 9.28 -29.04 17.85
C GLY A 312 10.14 -29.39 16.64
N HIS A 313 10.46 -28.43 15.77
CA HIS A 313 11.86 -28.27 15.35
C HIS A 313 12.42 -27.05 16.09
N SER A 314 12.76 -27.31 17.35
CA SER A 314 13.13 -26.36 18.40
C SER A 314 13.94 -27.12 19.47
N ASP A 315 15.24 -26.83 19.76
CA ASP A 315 16.11 -27.67 20.64
C ASP A 315 17.25 -27.03 21.56
N CYS A 316 17.26 -25.74 22.03
CA CYS A 316 18.24 -25.26 23.08
C CYS A 316 17.96 -25.84 24.44
N ASP A 317 16.72 -26.24 24.72
CA ASP A 317 16.37 -26.89 25.98
C ASP A 317 16.80 -28.35 25.91
N SER A 318 18.09 -28.52 25.62
CA SER A 318 18.86 -29.72 25.84
C SER A 318 18.50 -30.19 27.26
N SER A 319 17.91 -31.37 27.46
CA SER A 319 18.48 -32.59 26.91
C SER A 319 17.78 -33.92 27.33
N ILE A 320 17.31 -34.81 26.41
CA ILE A 320 17.28 -36.32 26.39
C ILE A 320 16.76 -36.90 25.04
N ILE A 321 17.55 -37.77 24.36
CA ILE A 321 17.10 -38.46 23.12
C ILE A 321 15.84 -39.30 23.38
N LEU A 322 14.80 -39.16 22.54
CA LEU A 322 13.76 -40.17 22.32
C LEU A 322 12.84 -39.75 21.14
N PRO A 323 12.93 -40.41 19.97
CA PRO A 323 12.07 -40.07 18.83
C PRO A 323 10.67 -40.67 19.01
N ASN A 324 9.63 -39.84 18.91
CA ASN A 324 8.25 -40.29 18.74
C ASN A 324 7.50 -39.33 17.81
N ASN A 325 6.95 -39.85 16.72
CA ASN A 325 6.17 -39.09 15.75
C ASN A 325 4.93 -38.49 16.44
N VAL A 326 4.80 -37.16 16.44
CA VAL A 326 3.53 -36.48 16.71
C VAL A 326 2.95 -36.08 15.35
N GLN A 327 1.74 -36.52 15.03
CA GLN A 327 1.36 -36.56 13.62
C GLN A 327 0.94 -35.21 13.05
N ASN A 328 1.50 -35.00 11.86
CA ASN A 328 1.16 -34.14 10.74
C ASN A 328 -0.35 -33.80 10.48
N ASP A 329 -1.06 -33.20 11.45
CA ASP A 329 -2.50 -32.90 11.32
C ASP A 329 -2.89 -31.42 11.53
N ASN A 330 -2.14 -30.64 12.32
CA ASN A 330 -2.66 -29.39 12.87
C ASN A 330 -2.67 -28.16 11.93
N LEU A 331 -2.00 -28.22 10.77
CA LEU A 331 -1.68 -27.05 9.94
C LEU A 331 -2.96 -26.45 9.36
N TYR A 332 -3.67 -27.17 8.51
CA TYR A 332 -5.04 -26.90 8.08
C TYR A 332 -5.90 -26.21 9.11
N ILE A 333 -6.02 -26.91 10.24
CA ILE A 333 -7.08 -26.71 11.20
C ILE A 333 -6.96 -25.32 11.77
N ASN A 334 -5.82 -25.03 12.37
CA ASN A 334 -5.76 -23.85 13.19
C ASN A 334 -5.58 -22.60 12.32
N VAL A 335 -4.99 -22.67 11.12
CA VAL A 335 -4.88 -21.45 10.29
C VAL A 335 -6.22 -21.08 9.70
N PHE A 336 -7.03 -22.09 9.34
CA PHE A 336 -8.44 -21.92 8.96
C PHE A 336 -9.24 -21.33 10.12
N ILE A 337 -9.10 -21.87 11.35
CA ILE A 337 -9.71 -21.31 12.57
C ILE A 337 -9.34 -19.84 12.69
N THR A 338 -8.07 -19.55 12.46
CA THR A 338 -7.55 -18.23 12.73
C THR A 338 -8.13 -17.21 11.75
N CYS A 339 -8.16 -17.44 10.43
CA CYS A 339 -8.88 -16.56 9.51
C CYS A 339 -10.37 -16.52 9.68
N LEU A 340 -10.98 -17.51 10.31
CA LEU A 340 -12.34 -17.27 10.77
C LEU A 340 -12.43 -16.05 11.73
N ALA A 341 -11.38 -15.78 12.51
CA ALA A 341 -11.23 -14.60 13.37
C ALA A 341 -10.86 -13.30 12.64
N GLU A 342 -10.81 -13.32 11.30
CA GLU A 342 -11.14 -12.17 10.47
C GLU A 342 -12.45 -11.58 10.88
N ILE A 343 -13.45 -12.44 10.75
CA ILE A 343 -14.80 -12.04 10.47
C ILE A 343 -15.39 -11.12 11.55
N PRO A 344 -15.08 -11.25 12.84
CA PRO A 344 -15.50 -10.25 13.81
C PRO A 344 -14.75 -8.90 13.71
N GLY A 345 -13.46 -8.89 13.39
CA GLY A 345 -12.64 -7.68 13.32
C GLY A 345 -13.05 -6.83 12.13
N LEU A 346 -13.11 -7.48 10.97
CA LEU A 346 -13.80 -7.09 9.75
C LEU A 346 -15.01 -6.16 9.99
N LEU A 347 -15.92 -6.66 10.82
CA LEU A 347 -17.24 -6.11 11.06
C LEU A 347 -17.20 -5.01 12.14
N LEU A 348 -16.40 -5.19 13.21
CA LEU A 348 -16.12 -4.16 14.22
C LEU A 348 -15.57 -2.90 13.55
N ALA A 349 -14.53 -3.14 12.80
CA ALA A 349 -13.81 -2.19 12.01
C ALA A 349 -14.82 -1.50 11.10
N MET A 350 -15.59 -2.25 10.31
CA MET A 350 -16.70 -1.73 9.51
C MET A 350 -17.67 -0.85 10.27
N VAL A 351 -18.17 -1.21 11.44
CA VAL A 351 -19.14 -0.35 12.15
C VAL A 351 -18.50 0.96 12.59
N LEU A 352 -17.24 0.90 13.03
CA LEU A 352 -16.55 2.06 13.57
C LEU A 352 -16.37 3.10 12.49
N VAL A 353 -15.82 2.72 11.33
CA VAL A 353 -15.62 3.65 10.22
C VAL A 353 -16.95 4.33 9.88
N GLU A 354 -18.01 3.51 9.70
CA GLU A 354 -19.42 3.87 9.44
C GLU A 354 -19.99 4.95 10.38
N ARG A 355 -19.27 5.23 11.46
CA ARG A 355 -19.50 6.31 12.40
C ARG A 355 -18.57 7.50 12.17
N PHE A 356 -17.31 7.40 12.57
CA PHE A 356 -16.52 8.61 12.85
C PHE A 356 -15.60 9.09 11.72
N GLY A 357 -15.36 8.36 10.63
CA GLY A 357 -14.36 8.80 9.65
C GLY A 357 -13.30 7.79 9.36
N ARG A 358 -12.15 8.23 8.83
CA ARG A 358 -10.91 7.47 8.91
C ARG A 358 -9.70 8.34 9.29
N LYS A 359 -9.86 9.45 10.06
CA LYS A 359 -8.84 9.97 11.03
C LYS A 359 -9.11 10.79 12.43
N LEU A 360 -9.81 10.68 13.63
CA LEU A 360 -10.82 10.08 14.65
C LEU A 360 -10.95 8.70 15.45
N CYS A 361 -11.31 7.51 14.92
CA CYS A 361 -11.57 6.26 15.67
C CYS A 361 -11.04 4.89 15.10
N MET A 362 -10.48 4.76 13.89
CA MET A 362 -9.53 3.70 13.44
C MET A 362 -8.19 4.10 14.04
N GLU A 363 -8.23 4.04 15.35
CA GLU A 363 -7.46 4.85 16.29
C GLU A 363 -7.49 4.17 17.62
N ILE A 364 -8.74 3.90 17.97
CA ILE A 364 -9.23 3.17 19.09
C ILE A 364 -8.73 1.73 19.05
N LEU A 365 -8.27 1.23 17.92
CA LEU A 365 -8.24 -0.16 17.58
C LEU A 365 -6.88 -0.84 17.71
N THR A 366 -5.76 -0.11 17.86
CA THR A 366 -4.46 -0.50 18.50
C THR A 366 -4.22 0.30 19.76
N ILE A 367 -4.96 1.38 19.92
CA ILE A 367 -5.41 1.70 21.26
C ILE A 367 -6.11 0.48 21.90
N LEU A 368 -6.77 -0.41 21.14
CA LEU A 368 -6.94 -1.81 21.55
C LEU A 368 -5.56 -2.47 21.45
N THR A 369 -4.65 -2.07 22.35
CA THR A 369 -3.36 -2.64 22.79
C THR A 369 -2.38 -1.60 23.42
N ILE A 370 -1.19 -1.97 23.97
CA ILE A 370 -0.35 -1.29 25.03
C ILE A 370 -0.56 -1.46 26.59
N ILE A 371 -0.40 -2.60 27.31
CA ILE A 371 -0.97 -2.84 28.69
C ILE A 371 -1.60 -4.27 28.79
N VAL A 372 -2.31 -4.69 29.84
CA VAL A 372 -3.32 -5.82 30.00
C VAL A 372 -3.45 -7.05 29.03
N ILE A 373 -3.00 -7.13 27.77
CA ILE A 373 -2.48 -8.38 27.14
C ILE A 373 -0.93 -8.42 27.01
N LEU A 374 -0.26 -7.38 27.52
CA LEU A 374 1.10 -7.26 28.09
C LEU A 374 1.50 -8.40 29.02
N PRO A 375 0.54 -9.14 29.60
CA PRO A 375 0.69 -10.55 29.84
C PRO A 375 1.72 -11.24 28.97
N LEU A 376 1.56 -11.20 27.66
CA LEU A 376 2.32 -12.10 26.82
C LEU A 376 3.82 -11.93 27.02
N LEU A 377 4.44 -10.76 27.21
CA LEU A 377 5.92 -10.61 27.18
C LEU A 377 6.66 -11.06 28.46
N SER A 378 6.01 -11.93 29.19
CA SER A 378 6.51 -12.66 30.33
C SER A 378 6.07 -14.13 30.17
N HIS A 379 6.52 -15.08 30.99
CA HIS A 379 6.37 -16.54 30.72
C HIS A 379 4.91 -17.07 30.61
N GLN A 380 4.24 -16.84 29.46
CA GLN A 380 2.90 -17.34 29.13
C GLN A 380 2.90 -18.73 28.48
N ASN A 381 1.72 -19.34 28.41
CA ASN A 381 1.52 -20.75 28.07
C ASN A 381 0.82 -20.96 26.73
N GLY A 382 1.43 -21.73 25.81
CA GLY A 382 0.71 -22.55 24.83
C GLY A 382 -0.51 -21.85 24.23
N THR A 383 -1.67 -22.30 24.70
CA THR A 383 -3.00 -21.82 24.31
C THR A 383 -3.37 -20.38 24.73
N VAL A 384 -2.87 -19.82 25.84
CA VAL A 384 -3.09 -18.39 26.19
C VAL A 384 -2.39 -17.51 25.18
N THR A 385 -1.20 -17.96 24.85
CA THR A 385 -0.22 -17.34 24.00
C THR A 385 -0.92 -17.46 22.62
N THR A 386 -1.29 -18.64 22.10
CA THR A 386 -2.22 -18.84 20.96
C THR A 386 -3.53 -18.03 20.99
N ALA A 387 -4.21 -17.91 22.12
CA ALA A 387 -5.58 -17.39 22.14
C ALA A 387 -5.59 -15.87 22.17
N LEU A 388 -4.67 -15.25 22.92
CA LEU A 388 -4.37 -13.86 22.71
C LEU A 388 -3.96 -13.71 21.25
N LEU A 389 -3.07 -14.58 20.75
CA LEU A 389 -2.79 -14.62 19.33
C LEU A 389 -4.01 -14.83 18.40
N VAL A 390 -5.22 -15.20 18.83
CA VAL A 390 -6.41 -15.26 17.95
C VAL A 390 -7.50 -14.25 18.32
N CYS A 391 -7.42 -13.64 19.51
CA CYS A 391 -8.30 -12.58 19.99
C CYS A 391 -8.02 -11.21 19.37
N GLY A 392 -6.99 -11.19 18.56
CA GLY A 392 -7.24 -11.20 17.15
C GLY A 392 -6.08 -11.94 16.49
N ARG A 393 -5.84 -12.02 15.17
CA ARG A 393 -6.40 -11.28 14.04
C ARG A 393 -7.22 -10.09 14.46
N MET A 394 -8.51 -10.18 14.23
CA MET A 394 -9.57 -9.38 14.83
C MET A 394 -9.32 -7.93 15.36
N PHE A 395 -8.62 -7.68 16.50
CA PHE A 395 -8.32 -6.30 16.96
C PHE A 395 -6.84 -5.89 16.74
N LEU A 396 -6.65 -4.69 16.20
CA LEU A 396 -5.47 -3.91 15.79
C LEU A 396 -4.46 -3.78 14.50
N SER A 397 -4.32 -3.95 13.13
CA SER A 397 -4.85 -3.88 11.69
C SER A 397 -5.69 -4.98 11.07
N ALA A 398 -6.94 -4.65 10.75
CA ALA A 398 -7.89 -5.40 9.84
C ALA A 398 -8.07 -4.17 8.89
N ALA A 399 -6.90 -3.72 8.40
CA ALA A 399 -6.70 -2.67 7.47
C ALA A 399 -5.21 -2.61 7.07
N PHE A 400 -4.60 -2.45 5.86
CA PHE A 400 -4.88 -1.98 4.48
C PHE A 400 -6.24 -1.26 4.32
N ASN A 401 -7.32 -1.76 4.89
CA ASN A 401 -8.68 -1.23 4.92
C ASN A 401 -8.85 0.25 5.17
N THR A 402 -7.86 0.94 5.72
CA THR A 402 -7.90 2.38 5.87
C THR A 402 -6.61 3.08 5.38
N LEU A 403 -5.75 2.41 4.58
CA LEU A 403 -4.29 2.59 4.22
C LEU A 403 -3.74 1.24 3.70
N CYS A 404 -4.10 0.53 2.64
CA CYS A 404 -4.77 0.69 1.34
C CYS A 404 -5.84 1.67 1.11
N VAL A 405 -6.94 1.62 1.84
CA VAL A 405 -8.14 2.26 1.35
C VAL A 405 -7.88 3.74 1.45
N TYR A 406 -7.26 4.32 2.46
CA TYR A 406 -5.90 4.80 2.17
C TYR A 406 -5.21 4.97 0.77
N THR A 407 -5.66 5.18 -0.49
CA THR A 407 -4.83 5.71 -1.68
C THR A 407 -5.24 6.20 -3.05
N GLU A 408 -5.88 5.37 -3.85
CA GLU A 408 -6.29 5.46 -5.25
C GLU A 408 -6.85 6.83 -5.70
N GLU A 409 -6.83 7.86 -4.85
CA GLU A 409 -7.49 9.17 -4.81
C GLU A 409 -6.81 10.36 -3.99
N VAL A 410 -5.52 10.48 -3.66
CA VAL A 410 -4.99 11.90 -3.53
C VAL A 410 -4.47 12.41 -4.87
N TYR A 411 -4.24 11.47 -5.75
CA TYR A 411 -3.33 11.62 -6.84
C TYR A 411 -4.18 11.80 -8.12
N PRO A 412 -3.98 12.90 -8.87
CA PRO A 412 -4.82 13.39 -9.98
C PRO A 412 -4.59 12.84 -11.45
N THR A 413 -5.22 13.29 -12.58
CA THR A 413 -5.60 12.38 -13.74
C THR A 413 -4.52 11.82 -14.65
N SER A 414 -3.32 12.32 -14.50
CA SER A 414 -2.18 11.57 -14.93
C SER A 414 -2.05 10.56 -13.82
N VAL A 415 -1.57 11.09 -12.69
CA VAL A 415 -1.27 10.57 -11.38
C VAL A 415 -2.27 9.57 -10.72
N ARG A 416 -2.54 8.45 -11.41
CA ARG A 416 -3.03 7.16 -10.88
C ARG A 416 -2.29 5.86 -11.41
N ALA A 417 -1.56 5.72 -12.55
CA ALA A 417 -0.55 4.68 -12.97
C ALA A 417 0.96 4.91 -13.45
N SER A 418 1.58 6.08 -13.46
CA SER A 418 2.99 6.57 -13.17
C SER A 418 3.82 6.65 -11.80
N GLY A 419 3.52 6.00 -10.63
CA GLY A 419 3.80 6.40 -9.20
C GLY A 419 3.51 5.57 -7.89
N TYR A 420 2.33 4.98 -7.68
CA TYR A 420 2.07 3.76 -6.91
C TYR A 420 2.94 2.54 -7.21
N GLY A 421 4.18 2.52 -6.75
CA GLY A 421 4.95 1.28 -6.91
C GLY A 421 6.32 1.25 -6.26
N LEU A 422 6.94 2.40 -6.12
CA LEU A 422 7.88 2.75 -5.11
C LEU A 422 7.18 2.51 -3.78
N ALA A 423 6.01 3.08 -3.81
CA ALA A 423 4.95 2.92 -2.92
C ALA A 423 4.46 1.45 -2.87
N THR A 424 4.11 0.78 -3.96
CA THR A 424 4.06 -0.69 -3.88
C THR A 424 5.45 -1.33 -3.88
N ALA A 425 6.42 -0.74 -3.14
CA ALA A 425 7.73 -1.30 -2.88
C ALA A 425 8.64 -0.69 -1.81
N VAL A 426 8.13 -0.27 -0.66
CA VAL A 426 9.02 -0.09 0.53
C VAL A 426 8.72 -0.88 1.79
N GLY A 427 7.53 -1.43 1.79
CA GLY A 427 7.23 -2.72 2.35
C GLY A 427 7.14 -3.81 1.27
N ARG A 428 7.08 -3.42 0.00
CA ARG A 428 7.53 -4.24 -1.09
C ARG A 428 9.04 -3.76 -1.17
N ILE A 429 9.67 -3.14 -0.10
CA ILE A 429 11.01 -3.38 0.54
C ILE A 429 10.79 -3.93 1.99
N GLY A 430 9.66 -4.54 2.27
CA GLY A 430 9.25 -5.21 3.51
C GLY A 430 9.57 -6.65 3.31
N GLY A 431 8.66 -7.62 3.16
CA GLY A 431 8.88 -9.05 2.85
C GLY A 431 10.27 -9.63 2.69
N MET A 432 11.06 -9.05 1.83
CA MET A 432 12.46 -9.33 1.77
C MET A 432 13.30 -8.67 2.85
N ILE A 433 12.81 -8.18 3.96
CA ILE A 433 13.62 -8.09 5.17
C ILE A 433 12.91 -8.94 6.19
N CYS A 434 12.46 -10.08 5.65
CA CYS A 434 11.46 -10.90 6.22
C CYS A 434 11.45 -12.41 5.68
N PRO A 435 12.56 -12.98 5.08
CA PRO A 435 13.48 -14.13 5.57
C PRO A 435 14.97 -14.05 6.25
N LEU A 436 15.26 -14.08 7.60
CA LEU A 436 16.44 -13.77 8.56
C LEU A 436 16.14 -13.20 10.09
N VAL A 437 15.13 -12.30 10.34
CA VAL A 437 14.32 -11.52 11.37
C VAL A 437 13.10 -12.24 12.02
N ALA A 438 12.03 -12.72 11.32
CA ALA A 438 11.19 -13.92 11.67
C ALA A 438 11.09 -15.54 11.10
N VAL A 439 11.75 -16.57 10.31
CA VAL A 439 13.02 -17.31 9.68
C VAL A 439 14.21 -17.93 10.55
N GLY A 440 15.23 -17.19 11.07
CA GLY A 440 16.59 -17.26 11.65
C GLY A 440 16.86 -16.87 13.11
N LEU A 441 15.82 -16.39 13.76
CA LEU A 441 15.65 -15.64 15.02
C LEU A 441 14.51 -16.10 15.94
N VAL A 442 14.24 -17.36 15.83
CA VAL A 442 13.62 -18.08 16.87
C VAL A 442 14.46 -19.33 16.86
N ARG A 443 14.35 -20.16 15.82
CA ARG A 443 15.07 -21.44 15.63
C ARG A 443 16.60 -21.39 15.65
N GLY A 444 17.26 -20.25 15.76
CA GLY A 444 18.71 -20.09 15.78
C GLY A 444 19.31 -19.74 17.16
N CYS A 445 18.55 -20.01 18.21
CA CYS A 445 18.68 -19.76 19.64
C CYS A 445 18.17 -18.41 20.22
N HIS A 446 16.90 -18.08 20.47
CA HIS A 446 16.37 -17.05 21.43
C HIS A 446 14.92 -16.81 21.01
N GLN A 447 14.09 -16.10 21.79
CA GLN A 447 12.74 -15.83 21.32
C GLN A 447 12.19 -14.41 21.65
N THR A 448 12.97 -13.44 22.12
CA THR A 448 12.41 -12.18 22.67
C THR A 448 12.58 -10.84 21.91
N LEU A 449 13.67 -10.56 21.18
CA LEU A 449 13.95 -9.28 20.49
C LEU A 449 13.43 -9.13 19.02
N ALA A 450 13.00 -10.21 18.34
CA ALA A 450 12.03 -10.23 17.24
C ALA A 450 10.72 -9.76 17.73
N VAL A 451 10.51 -9.97 19.03
CA VAL A 451 9.59 -9.17 19.73
C VAL A 451 10.17 -8.10 20.72
N ILE A 452 11.22 -7.43 20.21
CA ILE A 452 11.43 -5.97 20.13
C ILE A 452 10.91 -5.45 18.77
N PHE A 453 11.11 -6.04 17.59
CA PHE A 453 11.17 -5.23 16.33
C PHE A 453 10.19 -5.52 15.13
N PHE A 454 8.88 -5.65 15.41
CA PHE A 454 7.70 -5.85 14.53
C PHE A 454 6.50 -5.03 15.02
N GLY A 455 6.15 -5.16 16.28
CA GLY A 455 5.78 -4.11 17.18
C GLY A 455 6.98 -3.39 17.80
N ILE A 456 8.17 -3.41 17.23
CA ILE A 456 8.67 -2.17 16.65
C ILE A 456 8.55 -2.26 15.14
N VAL A 457 7.34 -2.02 14.66
CA VAL A 457 6.88 -1.70 13.30
C VAL A 457 5.38 -1.26 13.33
N ILE A 458 4.57 -1.74 14.29
CA ILE A 458 3.13 -1.41 14.57
C ILE A 458 2.82 -0.02 15.15
N LEU A 459 3.00 0.27 16.44
CA LEU A 459 3.42 1.59 16.95
C LEU A 459 4.73 2.05 16.26
N ILE A 460 4.95 1.76 14.98
CA ILE A 460 5.76 2.47 14.00
C ILE A 460 4.96 2.85 12.76
N SER A 461 4.02 2.07 12.27
CA SER A 461 2.90 2.49 11.44
C SER A 461 1.81 3.16 12.31
N GLY A 462 2.15 3.52 13.55
CA GLY A 462 1.18 3.79 14.60
C GLY A 462 1.05 5.25 14.86
N ILE A 463 2.01 5.93 15.47
CA ILE A 463 2.07 7.38 15.39
C ILE A 463 2.15 7.83 13.93
N ALA A 464 2.56 7.00 12.98
CA ALA A 464 2.71 7.17 11.51
C ALA A 464 1.62 7.87 10.68
N VAL A 465 0.98 8.89 11.20
CA VAL A 465 -0.48 8.92 11.15
C VAL A 465 -0.94 10.34 11.12
N LEU A 466 -0.93 11.00 12.28
CA LEU A 466 -1.50 12.31 12.56
C LEU A 466 -0.99 13.37 11.57
N PHE A 467 0.09 13.09 10.83
CA PHE A 467 0.65 13.90 9.74
C PHE A 467 0.01 13.77 8.35
N PHE A 468 -0.79 12.76 8.05
CA PHE A 468 -1.64 12.81 6.86
C PHE A 468 -2.55 14.06 6.85
N PRO A 469 -2.78 14.77 5.75
CA PRO A 469 -3.18 16.19 5.81
C PRO A 469 -4.66 16.54 5.95
N PHE A 470 -5.46 16.44 4.87
CA PHE A 470 -6.87 16.87 4.77
C PHE A 470 -7.95 16.01 5.48
N GLU A 471 -8.29 14.81 4.97
CA GLU A 471 -9.57 14.03 5.15
C GLU A 471 -10.56 14.55 4.12
N THR A 472 -11.52 13.72 3.77
CA THR A 472 -12.28 13.69 2.55
C THR A 472 -13.61 12.86 2.51
N LYS A 473 -14.32 12.56 3.62
CA LYS A 473 -15.77 12.23 3.68
C LYS A 473 -16.26 13.64 3.65
N GLY A 474 -16.13 14.05 2.41
CA GLY A 474 -15.61 15.24 1.87
C GLY A 474 -15.88 15.12 0.39
N ARG A 475 -15.44 14.11 -0.38
CA ARG A 475 -15.00 14.38 -1.76
C ARG A 475 -15.82 13.87 -3.00
N GLY A 476 -15.96 14.65 -4.07
CA GLY A 476 -15.77 14.07 -5.44
C GLY A 476 -14.29 13.94 -5.73
N LEU A 477 -13.67 13.68 -6.93
CA LEU A 477 -12.16 13.74 -7.04
C LEU A 477 -11.31 13.98 -8.43
N THR A 478 -10.04 14.59 -8.49
CA THR A 478 -8.95 15.32 -9.44
C THR A 478 -8.41 15.10 -11.05
N ASP A 479 -8.58 15.58 -12.41
CA ASP A 479 -8.92 16.63 -13.63
C ASP A 479 -8.07 17.77 -14.48
N VAL A 480 -7.10 18.63 -14.08
CA VAL A 480 -5.92 19.18 -14.84
C VAL A 480 -4.74 19.26 -13.83
N VAL A 481 -3.57 18.54 -13.90
CA VAL A 481 -2.59 18.44 -12.74
C VAL A 481 -2.29 19.83 -12.28
N SER A 482 -2.81 20.15 -11.09
CA SER A 482 -2.75 21.49 -10.53
C SER A 482 -1.29 21.91 -10.59
N ASN A 483 -1.05 22.95 -11.35
CA ASN A 483 0.19 23.70 -11.38
C ASN A 483 -0.23 25.14 -11.08
N LYS A 484 0.33 25.77 -10.06
CA LYS A 484 0.09 27.21 -9.81
C LYS A 484 0.97 28.05 -10.72
N GLU A 485 0.38 28.68 -11.73
CA GLU A 485 0.93 29.93 -12.27
C GLU A 485 0.31 31.12 -11.50
N CYS A 486 0.96 32.28 -11.55
CA CYS A 486 0.71 33.37 -10.60
C CYS A 486 -0.51 34.22 -10.97
N GLN A 487 -1.39 34.46 -9.99
CA GLN A 487 -2.48 35.43 -10.10
C GLN A 487 -2.06 36.81 -9.55
N CYS A 488 -2.46 37.89 -10.20
CA CYS A 488 -2.27 39.25 -9.70
C CYS A 488 -3.48 39.67 -8.85
N VAL A 489 -3.24 40.35 -7.72
CA VAL A 489 -4.31 40.97 -6.92
C VAL A 489 -4.45 42.43 -7.34
N VAL A 490 -5.68 42.87 -7.60
CA VAL A 490 -6.05 44.28 -7.76
C VAL A 490 -6.87 44.68 -6.53
N ASP A 491 -6.37 45.66 -5.77
CA ASP A 491 -7.00 46.08 -4.51
C ASP A 491 -8.02 47.20 -4.73
N SER A 492 -9.17 47.15 -4.04
CA SER A 492 -10.45 47.58 -4.61
C SER A 492 -10.95 48.99 -4.18
N GLU A 493 -10.08 50.01 -4.12
CA GLU A 493 -10.49 51.38 -3.74
C GLU A 493 -10.19 52.52 -4.77
N PHE A 494 -9.29 52.35 -5.74
CA PHE A 494 -8.97 53.43 -6.71
C PHE A 494 -8.83 52.95 -8.18
N PRO A 495 -9.89 53.08 -9.02
CA PRO A 495 -9.96 52.45 -10.35
C PRO A 495 -9.22 53.21 -11.47
N SER A 496 -8.04 53.81 -11.20
CA SER A 496 -7.34 54.64 -12.21
C SER A 496 -5.80 54.66 -12.20
N LEU A 497 -5.11 54.01 -11.25
CA LEU A 497 -3.64 53.89 -11.25
C LEU A 497 -3.19 52.43 -11.07
N ARG A 498 -2.63 51.80 -12.11
CA ARG A 498 -1.93 50.51 -11.99
C ARG A 498 -0.42 50.75 -11.78
N VAL A 499 0.05 50.63 -10.54
CA VAL A 499 1.49 50.63 -10.20
C VAL A 499 1.94 49.19 -9.95
N CYS A 500 2.91 48.68 -10.71
CA CYS A 500 3.40 47.32 -10.55
C CYS A 500 4.42 47.24 -9.39
N VAL A 501 3.93 47.19 -8.15
CA VAL A 501 4.77 47.06 -6.95
C VAL A 501 5.12 45.60 -6.69
N ARG A 502 6.41 45.27 -6.73
CA ARG A 502 6.93 43.94 -6.36
C ARG A 502 6.99 43.79 -4.83
N VAL A 503 5.85 43.47 -4.21
CA VAL A 503 5.73 43.34 -2.74
C VAL A 503 6.44 42.08 -2.22
N CYS A 504 7.76 42.15 -2.08
CA CYS A 504 8.51 41.21 -1.23
C CYS A 504 8.34 41.63 0.24
N VAL A 505 7.34 41.06 0.93
CA VAL A 505 7.19 41.27 2.38
C VAL A 505 8.41 40.72 3.11
N ARG A 506 9.26 41.61 3.62
CA ARG A 506 10.40 41.28 4.47
C ARG A 506 10.35 42.14 5.73
N GLU A 507 9.99 41.55 6.86
CA GLU A 507 9.88 42.27 8.13
C GLU A 507 11.24 42.82 8.62
N ARG A 508 11.46 44.13 8.38
CA ARG A 508 12.22 45.03 9.27
C ARG A 508 12.04 46.48 8.83
N GLY A 509 11.33 47.28 9.62
CA GLY A 509 10.84 48.60 9.22
C GLY A 509 11.81 49.77 9.37
N ARG A 510 11.56 50.81 8.55
CA ARG A 510 11.74 52.25 8.84
C ARG A 510 10.93 53.09 7.83
N GLU A 511 10.76 54.38 8.12
CA GLU A 511 9.86 55.31 7.40
C GLU A 511 10.50 55.98 6.16
N ILE A 512 9.65 56.63 5.31
CA ILE A 512 9.81 57.93 4.59
C ILE A 512 9.23 57.96 3.14
N ASP A 513 8.15 58.73 2.99
CA ASP A 513 7.68 59.72 1.98
C ASP A 513 7.86 59.58 0.43
N ASP A 514 6.74 59.86 -0.28
CA ASP A 514 6.47 60.55 -1.58
C ASP A 514 7.23 60.32 -2.92
N ILE A 515 6.46 60.30 -4.04
CA ILE A 515 6.54 61.18 -5.26
C ILE A 515 5.72 60.64 -6.48
N GLU A 516 5.20 61.55 -7.33
CA GLU A 516 4.35 61.30 -8.53
C GLU A 516 5.12 61.05 -9.87
N GLY A 517 4.45 60.56 -10.94
CA GLY A 517 5.00 60.48 -12.31
C GLY A 517 4.01 60.02 -13.42
N GLN A 518 4.09 60.54 -14.66
CA GLN A 518 2.95 60.66 -15.61
C GLN A 518 3.29 60.33 -17.10
N PHE A 519 2.27 60.07 -17.97
CA PHE A 519 2.17 60.20 -19.47
C PHE A 519 2.30 59.01 -20.51
N HIS A 520 1.13 58.68 -21.13
CA HIS A 520 0.77 58.56 -22.59
C HIS A 520 1.39 57.53 -23.61
N GLY A 521 0.61 57.10 -24.64
CA GLY A 521 0.92 56.03 -25.63
C GLY A 521 0.35 56.19 -27.09
N ARG A 522 -0.59 55.30 -27.56
CA ARG A 522 -1.43 55.26 -28.82
C ARG A 522 -1.18 54.16 -29.91
N ILE A 523 -2.22 53.30 -30.11
CA ILE A 523 -2.97 52.87 -31.35
C ILE A 523 -2.29 52.15 -32.56
N LEU A 524 -2.76 50.92 -32.87
CA LEU A 524 -2.90 50.16 -34.18
C LEU A 524 -3.73 48.85 -33.91
N GLY A 525 -4.23 48.01 -34.85
CA GLY A 525 -4.38 48.12 -36.33
C GLY A 525 -4.67 46.79 -37.13
N ASP A 526 -5.95 46.40 -37.23
CA ASP A 526 -6.72 45.69 -38.32
C ASP A 526 -6.39 44.29 -38.97
N GLU A 527 -7.41 43.38 -38.94
CA GLU A 527 -7.92 42.34 -39.92
C GLU A 527 -7.01 41.13 -40.37
N GLU A 528 -7.49 39.93 -40.84
CA GLU A 528 -8.77 39.42 -41.40
C GLU A 528 -8.99 37.86 -41.16
N GLU A 529 -10.07 37.23 -41.66
CA GLU A 529 -10.54 35.82 -41.37
C GLU A 529 -10.10 34.68 -42.36
N HIS A 530 -10.16 33.39 -41.95
CA HIS A 530 -10.90 32.28 -42.64
C HIS A 530 -10.96 30.93 -41.85
N ASN A 531 -11.52 29.83 -42.42
CA ASN A 531 -12.27 28.73 -41.74
C ASN A 531 -12.19 27.37 -42.53
N VAL A 532 -12.32 26.15 -41.92
CA VAL A 532 -13.21 24.99 -42.35
C VAL A 532 -12.88 23.52 -41.85
N ASN A 533 -13.83 22.92 -41.09
CA ASN A 533 -14.36 21.51 -40.98
C ASN A 533 -13.52 20.20 -40.76
N ALA A 534 -13.70 19.60 -39.56
CA ALA A 534 -14.36 18.32 -39.18
C ALA A 534 -14.22 16.95 -39.93
N PHE A 535 -14.18 15.82 -39.18
CA PHE A 535 -14.56 14.44 -39.60
C PHE A 535 -14.95 13.48 -38.43
N HIS A 536 -15.73 12.41 -38.69
CA HIS A 536 -16.33 11.43 -37.71
C HIS A 536 -15.61 10.03 -37.64
N VAL A 537 -15.99 9.12 -36.69
CA VAL A 537 -16.63 7.76 -36.92
C VAL A 537 -16.45 6.69 -35.78
N PHE A 538 -17.58 6.28 -35.15
CA PHE A 538 -18.02 4.94 -34.62
C PHE A 538 -17.31 4.14 -33.47
N PHE A 539 -17.75 2.89 -33.23
CA PHE A 539 -18.08 2.29 -31.90
C PHE A 539 -18.05 0.72 -31.82
N ASP A 540 -18.48 0.16 -30.67
CA ASP A 540 -19.15 -1.17 -30.45
C ASP A 540 -18.35 -2.49 -30.24
N PRO A 541 -18.92 -3.57 -29.63
CA PRO A 541 -20.10 -3.67 -28.71
C PRO A 541 -19.95 -4.65 -27.49
N VAL A 542 -21.08 -4.98 -26.85
CA VAL A 542 -21.43 -6.15 -25.97
C VAL A 542 -21.47 -5.93 -24.45
N GLU A 543 -22.70 -5.89 -23.88
CA GLU A 543 -23.05 -6.39 -22.53
C GLU A 543 -24.58 -6.54 -22.35
N VAL A 544 -25.04 -7.76 -22.06
CA VAL A 544 -26.38 -8.17 -21.59
C VAL A 544 -26.14 -9.56 -20.93
N ILE A 545 -26.79 -10.07 -19.88
CA ILE A 545 -28.08 -9.87 -19.18
C ILE A 545 -27.73 -10.07 -17.67
N CYS A 546 -28.26 -9.41 -16.63
CA CYS A 546 -29.68 -9.24 -16.32
C CYS A 546 -29.98 -8.13 -15.28
N LEU A 547 -30.72 -7.10 -15.69
CA LEU A 547 -31.69 -6.40 -14.83
C LEU A 547 -32.70 -5.68 -15.74
N SER A 548 -33.91 -6.23 -15.89
CA SER A 548 -34.98 -5.66 -16.73
C SER A 548 -36.05 -4.90 -15.93
N VAL A 549 -36.31 -3.64 -16.29
CA VAL A 549 -37.40 -2.75 -15.81
C VAL A 549 -37.15 -1.99 -14.50
N LEU A 550 -36.77 -0.73 -14.65
CA LEU A 550 -37.27 0.47 -13.97
C LEU A 550 -37.45 1.50 -15.11
N SER A 551 -38.43 2.40 -15.04
CA SER A 551 -38.85 3.22 -16.20
C SER A 551 -37.84 4.32 -16.54
N ALA A 552 -37.81 4.70 -17.82
CA ALA A 552 -36.98 5.79 -18.35
C ALA A 552 -37.62 7.17 -18.08
N GLU A 553 -37.92 7.43 -16.80
CA GLU A 553 -38.60 8.65 -16.30
C GLU A 553 -38.05 9.10 -14.94
N GLN A 554 -37.22 8.30 -14.24
CA GLN A 554 -36.95 8.50 -12.81
C GLN A 554 -35.65 9.29 -12.55
N LEU A 555 -35.20 10.08 -13.55
CA LEU A 555 -33.78 10.41 -13.62
C LEU A 555 -33.39 11.70 -14.35
N ILE A 556 -34.18 12.13 -15.32
CA ILE A 556 -34.13 13.48 -15.91
C ILE A 556 -34.36 14.58 -14.82
N VAL A 557 -34.81 14.17 -13.63
CA VAL A 557 -35.27 15.00 -12.50
C VAL A 557 -34.15 15.60 -11.64
N ASN A 558 -32.88 15.17 -11.77
CA ASN A 558 -31.82 15.54 -10.82
C ASN A 558 -30.73 16.49 -11.36
N MET A 559 -31.03 17.21 -12.44
CA MET A 559 -30.27 18.40 -12.87
C MET A 559 -30.70 19.63 -12.07
N GLY A 560 -29.79 20.17 -11.25
CA GLY A 560 -29.96 21.48 -10.61
C GLY A 560 -29.51 22.62 -11.52
N ASP A 561 -29.49 23.84 -10.97
CA ASP A 561 -28.98 25.03 -11.67
C ASP A 561 -27.50 24.88 -12.10
N PRO A 562 -27.11 25.39 -13.29
CA PRO A 562 -25.75 25.33 -13.79
C PRO A 562 -24.73 26.16 -12.97
N SER A 563 -25.20 27.02 -12.07
CA SER A 563 -24.40 27.96 -11.28
C SER A 563 -23.91 27.42 -9.93
N LEU A 564 -24.35 26.24 -9.50
CA LEU A 564 -24.02 25.72 -8.17
C LEU A 564 -22.88 24.69 -8.23
N GLY A 565 -21.66 25.09 -7.83
CA GLY A 565 -20.50 24.21 -7.76
C GLY A 565 -20.17 23.73 -6.34
N TYR A 566 -20.26 22.43 -6.07
CA TYR A 566 -19.66 21.82 -4.88
C TYR A 566 -18.26 21.30 -5.23
N THR A 567 -17.28 21.57 -4.36
CA THR A 567 -15.93 21.05 -4.60
C THR A 567 -15.97 19.53 -4.65
N LEU A 568 -14.83 18.97 -5.04
CA LEU A 568 -14.27 17.87 -4.28
C LEU A 568 -14.67 17.91 -2.82
N ASP A 569 -13.92 18.62 -2.00
CA ASP A 569 -13.85 18.66 -0.54
C ASP A 569 -15.20 18.64 0.25
N GLU A 570 -16.34 18.88 -0.42
CA GLU A 570 -17.74 18.89 0.05
C GLU A 570 -18.68 17.70 -0.35
N ALA A 571 -18.49 17.05 -1.51
CA ALA A 571 -19.31 15.93 -1.99
C ALA A 571 -19.42 14.67 -1.09
N LEU A 572 -18.37 13.85 -0.86
CA LEU A 572 -18.42 12.81 0.20
C LEU A 572 -18.68 13.43 1.61
N SER A 573 -18.86 14.74 1.79
CA SER A 573 -19.03 15.38 3.12
C SER A 573 -20.45 15.25 3.61
N ALA A 574 -21.42 15.72 2.81
CA ALA A 574 -22.86 15.53 3.07
C ALA A 574 -23.21 14.04 3.21
N VAL A 575 -22.70 13.28 2.25
CA VAL A 575 -22.55 11.83 2.18
C VAL A 575 -22.21 11.15 3.49
N GLY A 576 -21.29 11.69 4.29
CA GLY A 576 -20.97 11.14 5.59
C GLY A 576 -20.35 9.75 5.57
N PHE A 577 -21.12 8.74 6.00
CA PHE A 577 -20.62 7.43 6.42
C PHE A 577 -21.78 6.45 6.72
N GLY A 578 -21.78 5.15 6.35
CA GLY A 578 -22.79 4.16 6.82
C GLY A 578 -22.86 2.69 6.30
N THR A 579 -22.63 2.27 5.03
CA THR A 579 -22.60 0.80 4.63
C THR A 579 -21.85 0.41 3.33
N PHE A 580 -21.56 1.38 2.48
CA PHE A 580 -20.67 1.41 1.32
C PHE A 580 -19.53 2.47 1.66
N GLN A 581 -19.29 2.93 2.91
CA GLN A 581 -18.16 3.80 3.34
C GLN A 581 -17.17 3.15 4.34
N GLY A 582 -17.53 2.08 5.05
CA GLY A 582 -16.74 1.46 6.10
C GLY A 582 -16.90 -0.05 6.27
N LEU A 583 -17.92 -0.68 5.71
CA LEU A 583 -17.77 -1.97 5.05
C LEU A 583 -16.71 -1.84 3.90
N ALA A 584 -15.65 -0.98 3.98
CA ALA A 584 -14.31 -1.17 3.48
C ALA A 584 -13.26 -1.44 4.62
N LEU A 585 -13.65 -2.15 5.71
CA LEU A 585 -12.88 -2.84 6.78
C LEU A 585 -12.74 -4.42 7.10
N VAL A 586 -12.84 -5.65 6.49
CA VAL A 586 -13.09 -6.54 5.28
C VAL A 586 -12.06 -6.46 4.07
N PHE A 587 -12.27 -6.72 2.73
CA PHE A 587 -11.28 -6.51 1.56
C PHE A 587 -9.89 -6.06 1.94
N ALA A 588 -9.75 -4.74 2.03
CA ALA A 588 -8.56 -4.07 1.61
C ALA A 588 -7.51 -4.56 2.48
N GLY A 589 -7.68 -4.27 3.75
CA GLY A 589 -6.82 -4.78 4.76
C GLY A 589 -7.49 -5.83 5.51
N ILE A 590 -8.21 -6.61 4.76
CA ILE A 590 -7.91 -7.98 4.77
C ILE A 590 -6.57 -8.31 4.03
N SER A 591 -6.02 -7.54 3.10
CA SER A 591 -4.55 -7.50 2.76
C SER A 591 -3.65 -6.73 3.77
N TRP A 592 -4.17 -6.35 4.95
CA TRP A 592 -3.55 -6.38 6.29
C TRP A 592 -4.67 -6.93 7.25
N PHE A 593 -5.45 -7.95 6.84
CA PHE A 593 -5.56 -9.20 7.61
C PHE A 593 -4.10 -9.97 7.68
N SER A 594 -3.95 -9.78 6.24
CA SER A 594 -2.90 -9.71 5.06
C SER A 594 -1.47 -8.91 4.91
N GLU A 595 -0.63 -8.41 5.90
CA GLU A 595 0.73 -7.63 5.94
C GLU A 595 2.09 -7.69 7.05
N ALA A 596 2.59 -8.35 8.25
CA ALA A 596 2.51 -9.61 9.33
C ALA A 596 2.24 -11.30 9.10
N MET A 597 2.18 -12.40 8.22
CA MET A 597 2.04 -13.09 6.83
C MET A 597 3.05 -13.69 5.80
N GLU A 598 3.92 -12.96 5.10
CA GLU A 598 4.98 -13.58 4.32
C GLU A 598 6.35 -12.89 4.55
N MET A 599 6.54 -12.51 5.82
CA MET A 599 7.60 -11.66 6.37
C MET A 599 8.17 -12.00 7.85
N ASN A 600 7.46 -12.33 8.94
CA ASN A 600 8.01 -12.78 10.27
C ASN A 600 8.13 -14.31 10.22
N LEU A 601 8.53 -14.81 9.03
CA LEU A 601 9.37 -15.96 8.69
C LEU A 601 10.67 -15.18 8.19
N LEU A 602 11.27 -14.13 8.86
CA LEU A 602 12.78 -13.82 9.09
C LEU A 602 13.62 -14.65 10.34
N SER A 603 13.63 -15.01 11.75
CA SER A 603 12.97 -16.00 12.91
C SER A 603 12.89 -17.58 12.92
N PHE A 604 11.76 -18.18 12.58
CA PHE A 604 11.54 -19.60 12.27
C PHE A 604 11.29 -19.83 10.78
N ILE A 605 11.94 -20.87 10.23
CA ILE A 605 12.43 -21.21 8.88
C ILE A 605 13.96 -21.32 8.99
N GLY A 606 14.76 -20.49 8.32
CA GLY A 606 16.25 -20.42 8.24
C GLY A 606 17.18 -21.25 9.13
N PRO A 607 16.92 -21.49 10.44
CA PRO A 607 17.69 -22.34 11.33
C PRO A 607 17.21 -23.78 11.59
N ALA A 608 15.92 -24.11 11.57
CA ALA A 608 15.57 -25.54 11.37
C ALA A 608 15.62 -25.89 9.89
N VAL A 609 15.62 -24.86 9.04
CA VAL A 609 16.18 -24.96 7.71
C VAL A 609 17.71 -25.13 7.89
N LYS A 610 18.45 -24.35 8.71
CA LYS A 610 19.90 -24.57 9.06
C LYS A 610 20.26 -25.97 9.45
N SER A 611 19.40 -26.61 10.25
CA SER A 611 19.55 -27.98 10.68
C SER A 611 19.76 -28.94 9.51
N GLU A 612 18.89 -28.88 8.51
CA GLU A 612 18.58 -30.06 7.69
C GLU A 612 19.66 -30.43 6.64
N TRP A 613 20.42 -29.46 6.10
CA TRP A 613 21.67 -29.72 5.33
C TRP A 613 22.74 -28.61 5.47
N SER A 614 22.77 -27.91 6.61
CA SER A 614 24.04 -27.49 7.26
C SER A 614 24.90 -26.36 6.63
N LEU A 615 24.32 -25.25 6.15
CA LEU A 615 25.01 -24.05 5.66
C LEU A 615 25.52 -23.07 6.75
N SER A 616 26.37 -22.14 6.31
CA SER A 616 26.98 -21.10 7.13
C SER A 616 25.98 -20.05 7.63
N PRO A 617 26.27 -19.34 8.76
CA PRO A 617 25.49 -18.17 9.19
C PRO A 617 25.45 -17.02 8.15
N THR A 618 26.43 -16.96 7.25
CA THR A 618 26.46 -16.01 6.13
C THR A 618 25.51 -16.39 5.00
N GLU A 619 25.25 -17.67 4.79
CA GLU A 619 24.26 -18.14 3.83
C GLU A 619 22.87 -18.07 4.47
N GLU A 620 22.76 -18.50 5.74
CA GLU A 620 21.63 -18.29 6.66
C GLU A 620 21.16 -16.84 6.63
N SER A 621 22.07 -15.86 6.56
CA SER A 621 21.76 -14.43 6.44
C SER A 621 21.85 -13.84 5.02
N LEU A 622 22.38 -14.56 4.02
CA LEU A 622 22.29 -14.16 2.60
C LEU A 622 20.88 -14.38 2.09
N LEU A 623 20.29 -15.50 2.48
CA LEU A 623 18.86 -15.73 2.61
C LEU A 623 18.14 -14.41 2.86
N SER A 624 18.64 -13.66 3.85
CA SER A 624 18.08 -12.46 4.50
C SER A 624 18.49 -11.13 3.97
N THR A 625 19.52 -11.12 3.16
CA THR A 625 20.20 -9.89 2.77
C THR A 625 20.14 -9.74 1.28
N ALA A 626 20.27 -10.83 0.52
CA ALA A 626 19.76 -10.87 -0.83
C ALA A 626 18.28 -10.49 -0.76
N VAL A 627 17.63 -11.00 0.28
CA VAL A 627 16.38 -10.50 0.83
C VAL A 627 16.47 -9.01 1.00
N PHE A 628 17.15 -8.42 1.97
CA PHE A 628 16.97 -6.97 2.10
C PHE A 628 17.55 -6.11 0.91
N GLY A 629 18.00 -6.76 -0.19
CA GLY A 629 18.50 -6.24 -1.47
C GLY A 629 17.55 -6.23 -2.70
N GLY A 630 17.08 -7.36 -3.25
CA GLY A 630 16.20 -7.38 -4.45
C GLY A 630 14.78 -6.86 -4.21
N MET A 631 14.65 -6.15 -3.10
CA MET A 631 13.51 -5.42 -2.64
C MET A 631 13.82 -3.93 -2.58
N LEU A 632 15.06 -3.56 -2.29
CA LEU A 632 15.51 -2.19 -2.18
C LEU A 632 15.23 -1.39 -3.45
N VAL A 633 15.59 -2.02 -4.57
CA VAL A 633 15.67 -1.42 -5.90
C VAL A 633 14.43 -0.64 -6.27
N GLY A 634 13.29 -1.03 -5.71
CA GLY A 634 12.06 -0.77 -6.38
C GLY A 634 10.96 -0.14 -5.57
N ALA A 635 11.21 0.04 -4.30
CA ALA A 635 10.97 1.28 -3.59
C ALA A 635 11.18 2.55 -4.38
N LEU A 636 12.06 2.48 -5.39
CA LEU A 636 12.44 3.50 -6.35
C LEU A 636 12.28 3.03 -7.81
N PHE A 637 11.77 1.82 -8.00
CA PHE A 637 11.22 1.32 -9.24
C PHE A 637 9.81 1.81 -9.18
N TRP A 638 8.93 1.13 -8.47
CA TRP A 638 7.83 0.67 -9.23
C TRP A 638 6.85 1.73 -9.58
N GLY A 639 6.81 2.73 -8.73
CA GLY A 639 6.22 4.05 -8.63
C GLY A 639 6.90 5.13 -9.40
N PHE A 640 7.69 4.78 -10.41
CA PHE A 640 7.52 5.42 -11.69
C PHE A 640 6.21 4.90 -12.31
N VAL A 641 5.46 3.98 -11.68
CA VAL A 641 4.09 3.48 -11.84
C VAL A 641 3.53 3.10 -10.47
N SER A 642 2.41 3.52 -9.92
CA SER A 642 1.18 4.01 -10.43
C SER A 642 0.60 5.43 -10.05
N ASP A 643 0.92 6.39 -10.92
CA ASP A 643 0.66 7.84 -11.14
C ASP A 643 0.41 8.31 -12.66
N ALA A 644 1.05 8.93 -13.70
CA ALA A 644 0.43 9.06 -15.10
C ALA A 644 -0.51 8.00 -15.84
N TYR A 645 -0.83 6.80 -15.30
CA TYR A 645 -1.44 5.64 -15.96
C TYR A 645 -2.74 4.94 -15.30
N GLY A 646 -3.52 5.50 -14.32
CA GLY A 646 -4.67 4.86 -13.56
C GLY A 646 -4.56 3.89 -12.31
N ARG A 647 -4.92 4.15 -11.02
CA ARG A 647 -4.68 3.21 -9.85
C ARG A 647 -5.52 1.94 -9.91
N ARG A 648 -6.31 1.65 -10.96
CA ARG A 648 -6.70 0.23 -11.19
C ARG A 648 -5.51 -0.62 -11.31
N ILE A 649 -4.67 -0.03 -12.14
CA ILE A 649 -3.32 -0.22 -12.51
C ILE A 649 -2.54 0.33 -11.30
N GLY A 650 -3.04 -0.05 -10.11
CA GLY A 650 -2.74 -0.06 -8.69
C GLY A 650 -3.20 -1.39 -7.99
N MET A 651 -4.29 -2.12 -8.38
CA MET A 651 -4.85 -3.39 -7.76
C MET A 651 -5.27 -4.67 -8.58
N GLN A 652 -4.86 -4.98 -9.82
CA GLN A 652 -4.90 -6.33 -10.56
C GLN A 652 -3.70 -6.98 -10.07
N CYS A 653 -2.44 -6.60 -10.61
CA CYS A 653 -0.88 -6.50 -10.38
C CYS A 653 0.13 -6.48 -9.06
N VAL A 654 0.02 -5.84 -7.88
CA VAL A 654 0.56 -5.97 -6.51
C VAL A 654 0.40 -7.34 -5.84
N VAL A 655 -0.83 -7.53 -5.36
CA VAL A 655 -1.28 -8.48 -4.38
C VAL A 655 -1.08 -9.94 -4.82
N VAL A 656 -0.70 -10.17 -6.08
CA VAL A 656 -0.31 -11.48 -6.58
C VAL A 656 1.11 -11.64 -7.15
N VAL A 657 2.11 -10.75 -6.99
CA VAL A 657 3.48 -11.36 -6.88
C VAL A 657 3.64 -11.94 -5.50
N ILE A 658 3.06 -11.25 -4.49
CA ILE A 658 2.89 -11.79 -3.14
C ILE A 658 2.15 -13.10 -3.16
N ALA A 659 1.61 -13.49 -4.32
CA ALA A 659 0.96 -14.74 -4.67
C ALA A 659 1.65 -15.63 -5.66
N GLY A 660 2.24 -15.05 -6.69
CA GLY A 660 3.04 -15.74 -7.65
C GLY A 660 4.22 -16.30 -6.91
N GLY A 661 5.20 -15.46 -6.53
CA GLY A 661 6.18 -15.86 -5.51
C GLY A 661 5.53 -16.38 -4.26
N GLY A 662 4.33 -15.87 -4.02
CA GLY A 662 3.41 -16.20 -2.98
C GLY A 662 2.86 -17.58 -2.91
N LEU A 663 3.20 -18.46 -3.84
CA LEU A 663 2.89 -19.86 -3.77
C LEU A 663 4.13 -20.67 -3.26
N LEU A 664 5.34 -20.10 -3.12
CA LEU A 664 6.47 -20.80 -3.75
C LEU A 664 7.83 -20.99 -3.11
N SER A 665 8.13 -20.43 -1.93
CA SER A 665 9.25 -20.65 -0.96
C SER A 665 9.65 -22.11 -0.69
N ALA A 666 9.22 -23.02 -1.53
CA ALA A 666 8.31 -23.97 -0.99
C ALA A 666 8.21 -25.18 -1.90
N PHE A 667 7.92 -24.94 -3.17
CA PHE A 667 8.40 -25.87 -4.17
C PHE A 667 9.87 -25.54 -4.41
N SER A 668 10.67 -26.05 -3.46
CA SER A 668 12.09 -25.79 -3.24
C SER A 668 12.92 -27.08 -3.41
N PRO A 669 13.58 -27.28 -4.59
CA PRO A 669 14.61 -28.32 -4.85
C PRO A 669 16.10 -28.07 -4.43
N ASP A 670 17.08 -28.36 -5.31
CA ASP A 670 18.54 -28.50 -5.11
C ASP A 670 19.33 -27.34 -4.43
N TYR A 671 19.69 -26.28 -5.17
CA TYR A 671 20.91 -25.51 -4.90
C TYR A 671 20.93 -24.18 -5.69
N LYS A 672 21.09 -23.02 -5.07
CA LYS A 672 21.29 -21.68 -5.70
C LYS A 672 20.15 -21.06 -6.50
N SER A 673 19.08 -21.78 -6.72
CA SER A 673 17.79 -21.33 -7.25
C SER A 673 17.09 -20.44 -6.22
N LEU A 674 17.96 -19.71 -5.53
CA LEU A 674 18.16 -19.54 -4.12
C LEU A 674 19.21 -18.42 -4.00
N VAL A 675 18.74 -17.18 -4.06
CA VAL A 675 18.84 -16.39 -5.29
C VAL A 675 17.99 -16.99 -6.44
N LEU A 676 16.71 -17.27 -6.11
CA LEU A 676 15.48 -17.55 -6.88
C LEU A 676 14.36 -17.77 -5.70
N LEU A 677 13.05 -17.40 -5.59
CA LEU A 677 12.05 -17.49 -4.42
C LEU A 677 11.41 -16.21 -3.64
N ARG A 678 11.96 -15.68 -2.49
CA ARG A 678 11.73 -14.52 -1.53
C ARG A 678 12.99 -13.63 -1.08
N CYS A 679 13.78 -12.64 -1.65
CA CYS A 679 14.79 -12.51 -2.79
C CYS A 679 14.55 -11.56 -3.98
N ILE A 680 13.39 -11.07 -4.30
CA ILE A 680 12.47 -11.63 -5.29
C ILE A 680 11.53 -12.67 -4.35
N LEU A 681 10.19 -12.95 -3.88
CA LEU A 681 8.60 -12.60 -3.73
C LEU A 681 7.58 -11.29 -3.94
N GLY A 682 7.54 -9.89 -3.80
CA GLY A 682 8.23 -8.62 -3.19
C GLY A 682 8.92 -7.48 -3.90
N PHE A 683 9.20 -7.61 -5.20
CA PHE A 683 8.88 -6.54 -6.13
C PHE A 683 7.42 -6.18 -5.61
N GLY A 684 6.60 -7.18 -5.12
CA GLY A 684 5.48 -7.11 -4.15
C GLY A 684 5.47 -7.77 -2.72
N ALA A 685 5.80 -7.05 -1.61
CA ALA A 685 5.20 -7.18 -0.27
C ALA A 685 4.64 -5.93 0.55
N ALA A 686 4.70 -4.64 0.09
CA ALA A 686 4.23 -3.31 0.63
C ALA A 686 2.83 -3.30 1.18
N GLY A 687 1.79 -3.03 0.41
CA GLY A 687 1.90 -2.36 -0.89
C GLY A 687 0.66 -2.28 -1.70
N GLY A 688 0.34 -1.18 -2.35
CA GLY A 688 0.98 0.11 -2.26
C GLY A 688 1.36 0.66 -0.90
N HIS A 689 2.19 1.67 -0.89
CA HIS A 689 2.13 2.85 -0.05
C HIS A 689 1.37 3.95 -0.76
N VAL A 690 0.46 3.46 -1.56
CA VAL A 690 -0.13 4.07 -2.69
C VAL A 690 -1.37 3.22 -3.05
N PHE A 691 -1.78 2.18 -2.31
CA PHE A 691 -2.02 1.90 -0.87
C PHE A 691 -1.96 2.94 0.35
N ALA A 692 -1.39 4.17 0.36
CA ALA A 692 -1.44 5.26 1.41
C ALA A 692 -1.91 6.78 1.13
N SER A 693 -3.11 7.11 0.57
CA SER A 693 -3.84 8.42 0.38
C SER A 693 -5.41 8.55 0.14
N TRP A 694 -6.16 8.02 -0.89
CA TRP A 694 -7.64 7.59 -0.92
C TRP A 694 -8.10 7.00 0.36
N PHE A 695 -9.40 6.76 0.59
CA PHE A 695 -10.07 6.25 1.82
C PHE A 695 -9.46 6.74 3.16
N LEU A 696 -8.82 7.81 2.96
CA LEU A 696 -8.49 8.99 3.64
C LEU A 696 -8.89 10.05 2.60
N GLU A 697 -9.21 9.69 1.32
CA GLU A 697 -9.87 10.46 0.25
C GLU A 697 -11.40 10.13 0.05
N PHE A 698 -11.92 9.09 0.73
CA PHE A 698 -13.36 8.79 0.94
C PHE A 698 -14.04 9.36 2.24
N VAL A 699 -13.32 10.13 3.07
CA VAL A 699 -13.11 10.01 4.57
C VAL A 699 -12.83 11.30 5.45
N PRO A 700 -13.72 11.83 6.33
CA PRO A 700 -14.12 13.23 6.75
C PRO A 700 -13.67 14.57 6.07
N SER A 701 -13.30 15.61 6.80
CA SER A 701 -12.32 16.65 6.34
C SER A 701 -11.56 17.19 7.56
N SER A 702 -11.64 16.44 8.67
CA SER A 702 -11.87 17.04 9.98
C SER A 702 -11.31 16.16 11.07
N ASN A 703 -11.79 14.93 11.08
CA ASN A 703 -11.14 13.86 11.77
C ASN A 703 -9.92 13.46 10.91
N ARG A 704 -8.88 14.31 10.75
CA ARG A 704 -7.51 14.03 10.19
C ARG A 704 -6.35 14.15 11.18
N GLY A 705 -6.54 13.76 12.44
CA GLY A 705 -5.44 13.30 13.31
C GLY A 705 -5.65 11.85 13.78
N THR A 706 -6.52 11.71 14.76
CA THR A 706 -6.82 10.51 15.55
C THR A 706 -7.53 9.37 14.80
N TRP A 707 -7.35 8.98 13.53
CA TRP A 707 -7.73 7.63 13.02
C TRP A 707 -6.59 7.31 12.05
N THR A 708 -5.45 6.84 12.51
CA THR A 708 -4.53 6.04 11.67
C THR A 708 -3.61 5.25 12.57
N LEU A 709 -3.50 5.69 13.83
CA LEU A 709 -3.01 4.98 14.99
C LEU A 709 -4.03 3.91 15.37
N SER A 710 -5.01 3.66 14.52
CA SER A 710 -5.23 2.32 14.06
C SER A 710 -6.02 2.19 12.76
N ILE A 711 -5.36 2.46 11.63
CA ILE A 711 -5.46 1.51 10.51
C ILE A 711 -4.93 0.17 11.00
N LEU A 712 -4.18 0.20 12.08
CA LEU A 712 -3.89 -0.86 12.96
C LEU A 712 -5.21 -1.24 13.74
N VAL A 713 -6.26 -1.70 13.02
CA VAL A 713 -7.55 -2.50 13.13
C VAL A 713 -7.73 -3.94 13.79
N PHE A 714 -6.83 -4.93 13.50
CA PHE A 714 -6.45 -6.40 13.74
C PHE A 714 -4.90 -6.88 13.69
N TRP A 715 -3.86 -6.35 14.39
CA TRP A 715 -2.42 -6.41 13.95
C TRP A 715 -1.18 -6.42 14.90
N ILE A 716 -1.12 -5.85 16.12
CA ILE A 716 -0.64 -6.70 17.24
C ILE A 716 -1.67 -7.76 17.49
N LEU A 717 -2.94 -7.64 17.11
CA LEU A 717 -3.82 -8.74 16.73
C LEU A 717 -3.14 -9.76 15.76
N GLY A 718 -2.39 -9.20 14.81
CA GLY A 718 -1.58 -9.72 13.69
C GLY A 718 -0.34 -10.41 14.19
N GLU A 719 0.31 -9.71 15.11
CA GLU A 719 1.40 -10.12 15.95
C GLU A 719 1.05 -11.15 17.00
N LEU A 720 -0.22 -11.09 17.33
CA LEU A 720 -1.10 -12.17 17.64
C LEU A 720 -1.12 -13.07 16.36
N PHE A 721 -2.12 -13.61 15.66
CA PHE A 721 -1.84 -14.88 14.91
C PHE A 721 -0.85 -14.89 13.71
N GLU A 722 0.45 -14.84 13.96
CA GLU A 722 1.05 -16.14 14.17
C GLU A 722 1.26 -16.63 15.59
N ALA A 723 2.17 -17.57 15.77
CA ALA A 723 2.46 -18.23 17.01
C ALA A 723 1.27 -19.02 17.68
N SER A 724 0.17 -19.28 16.95
CA SER A 724 -1.18 -19.61 17.49
C SER A 724 -1.77 -20.97 17.10
N LEU A 725 -2.04 -21.21 15.81
CA LEU A 725 -1.83 -22.52 15.19
C LEU A 725 -0.44 -23.03 15.62
N ALA A 726 0.50 -22.14 15.96
CA ALA A 726 1.69 -22.45 16.72
C ALA A 726 1.50 -22.43 18.20
N TRP A 727 0.65 -23.35 18.58
CA TRP A 727 1.27 -24.33 19.43
C TRP A 727 0.90 -25.78 19.16
N ILE A 728 0.60 -26.14 17.91
CA ILE A 728 0.25 -27.54 17.62
C ILE A 728 0.84 -28.09 16.31
N VAL A 729 1.52 -27.28 15.48
CA VAL A 729 2.03 -27.68 14.15
C VAL A 729 3.43 -28.27 14.11
N MET A 730 4.50 -27.58 13.73
CA MET A 730 5.88 -28.07 13.55
C MET A 730 5.97 -29.45 12.89
N PRO A 731 6.86 -30.37 13.29
CA PRO A 731 6.81 -31.78 12.91
C PRO A 731 5.62 -32.54 13.55
N THR A 732 4.46 -31.89 13.68
CA THR A 732 3.35 -32.32 12.80
C THR A 732 3.74 -31.96 11.35
N LEU A 733 3.13 -31.01 10.64
CA LEU A 733 3.34 -30.83 9.19
C LEU A 733 4.67 -30.18 8.70
N GLY A 734 5.76 -30.41 9.46
CA GLY A 734 7.20 -30.21 9.19
C GLY A 734 7.66 -28.76 9.21
N TRP A 735 8.83 -28.42 8.63
CA TRP A 735 9.16 -27.03 8.30
C TRP A 735 8.89 -26.51 6.84
N ARG A 736 8.51 -27.34 5.76
CA ARG A 736 6.08 -28.10 4.38
C ARG A 736 4.72 -27.32 4.46
N TRP A 737 3.85 -27.72 5.34
CA TRP A 737 2.65 -26.99 5.57
C TRP A 737 2.85 -25.66 6.31
N LEU A 738 4.08 -25.27 6.61
CA LEU A 738 4.51 -23.89 6.82
C LEU A 738 4.55 -23.01 5.59
N LEU A 739 4.38 -23.56 4.37
CA LEU A 739 4.58 -22.83 3.10
C LEU A 739 3.51 -22.79 1.85
N ALA A 740 2.09 -22.72 1.61
CA ALA A 740 0.69 -21.97 1.93
C ALA A 740 -0.07 -21.29 3.18
N LEU A 741 -0.64 -22.01 4.14
CA LEU A 741 -1.47 -21.55 5.26
C LEU A 741 -1.07 -20.33 6.14
N SER A 742 0.18 -19.99 6.41
CA SER A 742 0.51 -18.60 6.81
C SER A 742 0.21 -17.55 5.72
N ALA A 743 -0.68 -17.91 4.80
CA ALA A 743 -1.60 -17.14 4.02
C ALA A 743 -2.96 -17.88 3.78
N LEU A 744 -3.75 -18.40 4.81
CA LEU A 744 -5.11 -19.16 4.90
C LEU A 744 -6.66 -18.65 5.02
N PRO A 745 -7.08 -17.37 5.27
CA PRO A 745 -7.57 -15.16 4.08
C PRO A 745 -7.05 -14.53 2.67
N ALA A 746 -5.73 -14.20 2.54
CA ALA A 746 -4.71 -13.87 1.53
C ALA A 746 -4.78 -14.51 0.18
N LEU A 747 -5.47 -15.62 0.08
CA LEU A 747 -5.79 -16.16 -1.20
C LEU A 747 -6.73 -15.29 -1.97
N LEU A 748 -7.27 -14.14 -1.55
CA LEU A 748 -8.38 -13.56 -2.31
C LEU A 748 -8.03 -12.37 -3.14
N VAL A 749 -7.27 -12.70 -4.19
CA VAL A 749 -6.67 -11.99 -5.32
C VAL A 749 -7.16 -12.03 -6.86
N VAL A 750 -8.33 -12.54 -7.43
CA VAL A 750 -8.99 -13.79 -8.05
C VAL A 750 -10.48 -14.45 -7.76
N ILE A 751 -11.49 -13.95 -6.95
CA ILE A 751 -12.93 -14.19 -6.41
C ILE A 751 -13.75 -13.01 -5.69
N PHE A 752 -13.34 -11.77 -5.25
CA PHE A 752 -14.26 -10.54 -5.32
C PHE A 752 -13.81 -9.14 -6.04
N SER A 753 -12.64 -8.88 -6.70
CA SER A 753 -12.06 -7.50 -6.97
C SER A 753 -11.80 -6.79 -8.32
N VAL A 754 -12.16 -7.33 -9.46
CA VAL A 754 -12.25 -6.61 -10.72
C VAL A 754 -12.98 -5.25 -10.55
N PHE A 755 -13.61 -4.73 -9.46
CA PHE A 755 -14.24 -5.14 -8.16
C PHE A 755 -14.20 -4.15 -6.89
N VAL A 756 -13.42 -3.02 -6.77
CA VAL A 756 -13.50 -1.86 -5.75
C VAL A 756 -13.85 -0.36 -6.11
N PRO A 757 -14.89 0.09 -6.88
CA PRO A 757 -15.25 1.26 -7.87
C PRO A 757 -14.77 1.76 -9.44
N GLU A 758 -13.75 2.48 -10.16
CA GLU A 758 -12.55 3.54 -10.19
C GLU A 758 -12.50 5.08 -9.77
N SER A 759 -11.71 5.44 -8.76
CA SER A 759 -11.42 6.80 -8.28
C SER A 759 -12.45 7.49 -7.38
N PRO A 760 -12.85 8.74 -7.63
CA PRO A 760 -12.41 9.73 -8.61
C PRO A 760 -11.05 10.51 -8.52
N ARG A 761 -10.14 10.56 -7.52
CA ARG A 761 -8.95 11.50 -7.54
C ARG A 761 -7.96 10.86 -8.43
N TYR A 762 -7.60 11.65 -9.42
CA TYR A 762 -7.48 11.36 -10.82
C TYR A 762 -8.62 11.88 -11.69
N LEU A 763 -9.66 12.65 -11.27
CA LEU A 763 -10.60 13.29 -12.23
C LEU A 763 -11.32 14.73 -12.02
N PHE A 764 -10.99 15.64 -11.04
CA PHE A 764 -10.74 17.16 -10.88
C PHE A 764 -9.54 18.12 -11.38
N ALA A 765 -8.15 18.17 -11.55
CA ALA A 765 -6.75 17.47 -11.44
C ALA A 765 -5.83 16.66 -12.58
N GLU A 766 -6.14 15.98 -13.74
CA GLU A 766 -5.44 15.99 -15.09
C GLU A 766 -6.31 15.86 -16.40
N GLY A 767 -7.51 15.22 -16.47
CA GLY A 767 -8.45 15.44 -17.60
C GLY A 767 -9.57 14.45 -17.99
N ARG A 768 -10.00 13.42 -17.22
CA ARG A 768 -11.21 12.64 -17.58
C ARG A 768 -12.53 13.25 -17.08
N THR A 769 -13.45 13.52 -18.02
CA THR A 769 -14.88 13.66 -17.69
C THR A 769 -16.02 12.89 -18.44
N ASN A 770 -16.12 11.54 -18.38
CA ASN A 770 -17.48 10.93 -18.17
C ASN A 770 -17.68 9.55 -17.46
N GLU A 771 -17.21 9.35 -16.24
CA GLU A 771 -17.79 8.36 -15.31
C GLU A 771 -17.53 8.56 -13.79
N ALA A 772 -17.39 9.79 -13.30
CA ALA A 772 -17.65 10.13 -11.89
C ALA A 772 -19.00 10.77 -11.60
N PHE A 773 -19.61 11.47 -12.58
CA PHE A 773 -21.02 11.51 -12.96
C PHE A 773 -21.58 10.20 -12.33
N GLY A 774 -21.19 9.06 -12.89
CA GLY A 774 -20.39 8.05 -12.18
C GLY A 774 -20.33 7.82 -10.66
N ILE A 775 -19.08 7.74 -10.23
CA ILE A 775 -18.54 7.92 -8.89
C ILE A 775 -19.14 8.93 -7.86
N LEU A 776 -20.39 9.45 -7.95
CA LEU A 776 -21.16 9.90 -6.76
C LEU A 776 -22.57 9.30 -6.30
N THR A 777 -23.50 8.55 -6.94
CA THR A 777 -24.70 7.91 -6.23
C THR A 777 -25.08 6.42 -6.34
N LYS A 778 -24.47 5.51 -7.11
CA LYS A 778 -24.73 4.05 -6.90
C LYS A 778 -24.51 3.65 -5.45
N VAL A 779 -23.46 4.20 -4.91
CA VAL A 779 -23.12 4.24 -3.50
C VAL A 779 -23.95 5.17 -2.67
N ALA A 780 -24.33 6.35 -3.18
CA ALA A 780 -25.12 7.20 -2.33
C ALA A 780 -26.43 6.51 -1.97
N LEU A 781 -27.05 5.90 -2.98
CA LEU A 781 -28.12 4.93 -2.87
C LEU A 781 -27.77 3.66 -2.07
N MET A 782 -26.50 3.33 -1.89
CA MET A 782 -26.07 2.25 -0.99
C MET A 782 -25.84 2.69 0.46
N ASN A 783 -25.59 3.98 0.72
CA ASN A 783 -25.72 4.53 2.09
C ASN A 783 -27.12 4.97 2.40
N ARG A 784 -27.92 5.08 1.34
CA ARG A 784 -29.24 5.70 1.35
C ARG A 784 -29.13 7.18 1.75
N LYS A 785 -28.06 7.86 1.30
CA LYS A 785 -28.00 9.33 1.23
C LYS A 785 -28.00 9.81 -0.22
N THR A 786 -28.18 11.10 -0.40
CA THR A 786 -27.99 11.80 -1.67
C THR A 786 -26.63 12.50 -1.68
N LEU A 787 -26.39 13.24 -2.75
CA LEU A 787 -25.34 14.24 -2.86
C LEU A 787 -25.81 15.65 -2.53
N PRO A 788 -24.87 16.62 -2.48
CA PRO A 788 -25.16 18.00 -2.84
C PRO A 788 -25.79 18.07 -4.24
N ALA A 789 -26.72 19.01 -4.43
CA ALA A 789 -27.15 19.41 -5.76
C ALA A 789 -26.15 20.40 -6.35
N GLY A 790 -26.25 20.63 -7.66
CA GLY A 790 -25.22 21.32 -8.40
C GLY A 790 -24.17 20.34 -8.91
N ILE A 791 -22.93 20.80 -8.94
CA ILE A 791 -21.93 20.38 -9.90
C ILE A 791 -20.60 20.09 -9.20
N LEU A 792 -19.84 19.07 -9.62
CA LEU A 792 -18.49 18.89 -9.07
C LEU A 792 -17.46 19.79 -9.73
N VAL A 793 -16.48 20.26 -8.95
CA VAL A 793 -15.51 21.22 -9.46
C VAL A 793 -14.15 21.22 -8.77
N SER A 794 -13.13 21.73 -9.48
CA SER A 794 -11.72 21.80 -9.07
C SER A 794 -11.31 22.99 -8.21
N ASP A 795 -10.64 22.77 -7.07
CA ASP A 795 -10.39 23.79 -6.03
C ASP A 795 -9.66 25.07 -6.51
N GLN A 796 -9.18 25.12 -7.76
CA GLN A 796 -8.42 26.24 -8.31
C GLN A 796 -9.19 27.57 -8.47
N THR A 797 -10.53 27.61 -8.43
CA THR A 797 -11.27 28.84 -8.81
C THR A 797 -12.47 29.20 -7.92
N LYS A 798 -12.65 28.58 -6.74
CA LYS A 798 -13.73 28.96 -5.81
C LYS A 798 -13.52 30.34 -5.16
N HIS A 799 -12.48 31.04 -5.58
CA HIS A 799 -12.31 32.49 -5.47
C HIS A 799 -12.72 33.15 -6.80
N PRO A 800 -13.82 33.92 -6.82
CA PRO A 800 -14.16 34.75 -7.97
C PRO A 800 -13.23 35.95 -8.06
N ASP A 801 -12.93 36.37 -9.30
CA ASP A 801 -12.82 37.77 -9.76
C ASP A 801 -12.55 37.73 -11.29
N GLU A 802 -13.25 38.56 -12.07
CA GLU A 802 -13.29 38.52 -13.54
C GLU A 802 -12.14 39.28 -14.26
N GLU A 803 -12.15 39.19 -15.60
CA GLU A 803 -11.35 39.93 -16.60
C GLU A 803 -9.85 39.59 -16.73
N ASN A 804 -9.44 38.99 -17.87
CA ASN A 804 -9.01 39.79 -19.03
C ASN A 804 -8.68 38.92 -20.27
N SER A 805 -9.52 39.01 -21.30
CA SER A 805 -9.24 38.54 -22.66
C SER A 805 -9.62 39.61 -23.71
N PRO A 806 -9.16 39.51 -24.98
CA PRO A 806 -8.07 38.67 -25.50
C PRO A 806 -6.93 39.49 -26.13
N SER A 807 -5.80 38.84 -26.43
CA SER A 807 -4.87 39.30 -27.48
C SER A 807 -4.46 38.13 -28.36
N MET A 808 -5.00 38.10 -29.57
CA MET A 808 -4.90 37.00 -30.54
C MET A 808 -3.66 37.16 -31.43
N GLU A 809 -2.58 36.43 -31.15
CA GLU A 809 -1.57 36.10 -32.17
C GLU A 809 -0.76 34.82 -31.83
N THR A 810 -1.03 33.74 -32.57
CA THR A 810 -0.16 32.54 -32.75
C THR A 810 0.19 31.62 -31.54
N PRO A 811 -0.77 30.88 -30.97
CA PRO A 811 -0.49 29.68 -30.15
C PRO A 811 0.32 28.58 -30.90
N LEU A 812 0.36 28.67 -32.23
CA LEU A 812 1.02 27.78 -33.21
C LEU A 812 2.39 27.23 -32.79
N LEU A 813 3.27 28.05 -32.21
CA LEU A 813 4.62 27.63 -31.82
C LEU A 813 4.66 26.86 -30.47
N SER A 814 3.59 26.87 -29.69
CA SER A 814 3.50 26.14 -28.41
C SER A 814 3.03 24.69 -28.58
N LEU A 815 2.04 24.46 -29.45
CA LEU A 815 1.39 23.14 -29.69
C LEU A 815 2.37 22.06 -30.14
N THR A 816 3.45 22.45 -30.84
CA THR A 816 4.49 21.53 -31.31
C THR A 816 5.45 21.06 -30.19
N ARG A 817 5.53 21.75 -29.05
CA ARG A 817 6.68 21.63 -28.12
C ARG A 817 6.46 20.74 -26.88
N LYS A 818 5.22 20.44 -26.47
CA LYS A 818 4.93 19.65 -25.24
C LYS A 818 4.79 18.12 -25.46
N LYS A 819 5.26 17.58 -26.59
CA LYS A 819 5.21 16.13 -26.93
C LYS A 819 6.51 15.36 -26.63
N THR A 820 7.36 15.95 -25.79
CA THR A 820 8.63 15.44 -25.23
C THR A 820 8.78 16.02 -23.82
N ASN A 821 9.03 15.29 -22.74
CA ASN A 821 9.20 13.85 -22.58
C ASN A 821 8.69 13.44 -21.19
N SER A 822 7.75 12.48 -21.12
CA SER A 822 7.36 11.89 -19.83
C SER A 822 8.33 10.76 -19.41
N LEU A 823 9.64 10.88 -19.67
CA LEU A 823 10.74 10.32 -18.86
C LEU A 823 11.65 11.42 -18.27
N GLN A 824 11.24 12.68 -18.44
CA GLN A 824 12.08 13.83 -18.13
C GLN A 824 11.39 14.72 -17.11
N THR A 825 10.07 14.96 -17.26
CA THR A 825 9.21 15.50 -16.21
C THR A 825 9.20 14.68 -14.92
N SER A 826 9.93 13.55 -14.86
CA SER A 826 10.24 12.83 -13.63
C SER A 826 11.55 12.09 -13.46
N ALA A 827 12.54 12.37 -14.30
CA ALA A 827 13.88 12.51 -13.77
C ALA A 827 13.95 13.82 -12.97
N ASN A 828 13.45 14.92 -13.55
CA ASN A 828 13.63 16.29 -13.07
C ASN A 828 13.30 16.47 -11.59
N ASN A 829 12.10 16.12 -11.17
CA ASN A 829 11.68 16.49 -9.83
C ASN A 829 12.19 15.45 -8.80
N LEU A 830 12.83 14.34 -9.24
CA LEU A 830 13.60 13.47 -8.33
C LEU A 830 14.86 14.19 -7.84
N PHE A 831 15.36 15.13 -8.65
CA PHE A 831 16.35 16.13 -8.23
C PHE A 831 15.73 17.29 -7.42
N GLU A 832 14.41 17.53 -7.49
CA GLU A 832 13.71 18.56 -6.67
C GLU A 832 13.60 18.15 -5.19
N LEU A 833 13.62 16.85 -4.85
CA LEU A 833 13.82 16.42 -3.45
C LEU A 833 15.20 16.76 -2.89
N PHE A 834 16.19 16.84 -3.76
CA PHE A 834 17.55 17.23 -3.45
C PHE A 834 17.78 18.75 -3.70
N SER A 835 16.70 19.53 -3.88
CA SER A 835 16.74 20.99 -3.89
C SER A 835 17.23 21.55 -2.56
N SER A 836 17.82 22.75 -2.56
CA SER A 836 18.42 23.39 -1.36
C SER A 836 17.49 23.44 -0.15
N ASP A 837 16.18 23.53 -0.41
CA ASP A 837 15.17 23.91 0.57
C ASP A 837 14.57 22.65 1.26
N LEU A 838 14.64 21.49 0.59
CA LEU A 838 14.21 20.18 1.13
C LEU A 838 15.36 19.21 1.44
N LEU A 839 16.56 19.39 0.87
CA LEU A 839 17.69 18.46 0.98
C LEU A 839 18.03 18.07 2.42
N GLY A 840 18.05 19.04 3.34
CA GLY A 840 18.38 18.79 4.75
C GLY A 840 17.37 17.89 5.45
N THR A 841 16.07 18.21 5.34
CA THR A 841 14.98 17.42 5.93
C THR A 841 14.84 16.07 5.26
N THR A 842 15.13 16.01 3.96
CA THR A 842 15.20 14.79 3.15
C THR A 842 16.26 13.84 3.68
N LEU A 843 17.53 14.25 3.69
CA LEU A 843 18.65 13.42 4.12
C LEU A 843 18.47 12.94 5.56
N LEU A 844 17.94 13.82 6.42
CA LEU A 844 17.63 13.47 7.80
C LEU A 844 16.51 12.43 7.90
N LEU A 845 15.50 12.50 7.04
CA LEU A 845 14.52 11.42 6.90
C LEU A 845 15.15 10.15 6.33
N LEU A 846 15.92 10.18 5.23
CA LEU A 846 16.63 8.99 4.71
C LEU A 846 17.45 8.28 5.81
N LEU A 847 18.16 9.06 6.63
CA LEU A 847 19.03 8.57 7.70
C LEU A 847 18.24 8.03 8.90
N LEU A 848 17.19 8.71 9.33
CA LEU A 848 16.37 8.25 10.46
C LEU A 848 15.54 7.03 10.08
N HIS A 849 15.12 6.96 8.82
CA HIS A 849 14.61 5.73 8.25
C HIS A 849 15.65 4.66 8.37
N PHE A 850 16.86 4.86 7.82
CA PHE A 850 17.92 3.85 7.86
C PHE A 850 18.19 3.39 9.29
N GLY A 851 18.44 4.33 10.20
CA GLY A 851 18.93 4.05 11.54
C GLY A 851 17.87 3.39 12.39
N PHE A 852 16.63 3.84 12.32
CA PHE A 852 15.56 3.10 12.94
C PHE A 852 15.36 1.75 12.22
N THR A 853 15.31 1.67 10.89
CA THR A 853 15.19 0.39 10.14
C THR A 853 16.38 -0.57 10.32
N PHE A 854 17.49 -0.08 10.87
CA PHE A 854 18.62 -0.89 11.32
C PHE A 854 18.51 -1.29 12.80
N ALA A 855 17.94 -0.44 13.67
CA ALA A 855 18.01 -0.54 15.13
C ALA A 855 16.67 -0.55 15.92
N PHE A 856 15.61 0.11 15.45
CA PHE A 856 14.21 -0.10 15.90
C PHE A 856 13.90 -1.60 15.91
N TYR A 857 14.22 -2.16 14.74
CA TYR A 857 14.86 -4.57 13.24
C TYR A 857 16.17 -5.50 13.37
N GLY A 858 17.43 -5.08 13.18
CA GLY A 858 18.60 -5.79 13.70
C GLY A 858 18.52 -6.23 15.18
N VAL A 859 17.72 -5.51 15.96
CA VAL A 859 17.29 -5.88 17.31
C VAL A 859 16.05 -6.80 17.28
N VAL A 860 15.34 -6.98 16.15
CA VAL A 860 14.68 -8.26 15.86
C VAL A 860 15.79 -9.29 15.86
N LEU A 861 16.75 -9.14 14.93
CA LEU A 861 17.86 -10.05 14.60
C LEU A 861 18.64 -10.61 15.78
N MET A 862 18.70 -9.86 16.87
CA MET A 862 19.40 -10.27 18.06
C MET A 862 18.69 -11.29 18.94
N ILE A 863 17.51 -11.81 18.55
CA ILE A 863 17.00 -13.07 19.11
C ILE A 863 16.79 -14.19 18.12
N SER A 864 17.80 -14.61 17.40
CA SER A 864 18.21 -15.97 17.77
C SER A 864 19.67 -16.26 17.52
N ALA A 865 20.34 -16.44 18.66
CA ALA A 865 21.69 -16.88 18.94
C ALA A 865 22.00 -17.44 20.40
N VAL A 866 21.19 -17.24 21.49
CA VAL A 866 21.23 -17.89 22.86
C VAL A 866 19.93 -18.53 23.58
N SER A 867 18.71 -18.76 22.99
CA SER A 867 17.71 -19.88 23.32
C SER A 867 17.01 -20.71 22.13
N SER A 868 17.67 -21.74 21.53
CA SER A 868 17.31 -22.86 20.58
C SER A 868 18.41 -23.84 20.05
N GLU A 869 19.72 -23.58 20.13
CA GLU A 869 20.78 -24.60 20.35
C GLU A 869 22.04 -23.99 21.06
N PRO A 870 22.58 -24.63 22.13
CA PRO A 870 23.10 -23.87 23.28
C PRO A 870 24.61 -23.58 23.29
N ASN A 871 24.95 -22.29 23.48
CA ASN A 871 26.24 -21.84 24.02
C ASN A 871 27.51 -22.55 23.49
N ASP A 872 27.61 -22.80 22.18
CA ASP A 872 28.80 -23.42 21.57
C ASP A 872 30.07 -22.56 21.78
N CYS A 873 29.88 -21.26 22.06
CA CYS A 873 30.89 -20.34 22.58
C CYS A 873 31.46 -20.71 23.98
N ARG A 874 31.01 -21.80 24.62
CA ARG A 874 31.36 -22.22 25.99
C ARG A 874 31.83 -23.68 26.07
N SER A 875 33.04 -23.91 25.55
CA SER A 875 33.98 -24.96 25.99
C SER A 875 33.43 -26.38 26.23
N LEU A 876 33.64 -27.26 25.25
CA LEU A 876 33.81 -28.72 25.36
C LEU A 876 33.84 -29.29 26.80
N THR A 877 32.67 -29.51 27.42
CA THR A 877 32.37 -30.51 28.47
C THR A 877 30.88 -30.44 28.84
N ILE A 878 30.06 -31.23 28.15
CA ILE A 878 29.12 -32.21 28.74
C ILE A 878 28.62 -33.10 27.60
N LEU A 879 28.75 -34.41 27.80
CA LEU A 879 28.32 -35.45 26.87
C LEU A 879 26.84 -35.76 27.11
N LEU A 880 26.04 -35.83 26.04
CA LEU A 880 24.62 -36.21 26.05
C LEU A 880 23.78 -35.20 26.88
N THR A 881 22.75 -34.57 26.32
CA THR A 881 21.57 -35.21 25.74
C THR A 881 20.79 -34.17 24.83
N ASN A 882 19.59 -34.44 24.28
CA ASN A 882 18.97 -33.64 23.17
C ASN A 882 17.49 -33.30 23.48
N GLY A 883 16.99 -32.05 23.44
CA GLY A 883 15.63 -31.78 23.99
C GLY A 883 14.89 -30.58 23.39
N HIS A 884 13.56 -30.73 23.26
CA HIS A 884 12.70 -29.84 22.47
C HIS A 884 12.37 -28.51 23.14
N ASP A 885 12.91 -27.43 22.60
CA ASP A 885 12.85 -26.09 23.15
C ASP A 885 11.57 -25.36 22.77
N THR A 886 10.46 -25.70 23.42
CA THR A 886 9.29 -24.80 23.36
C THR A 886 9.56 -23.40 23.95
N SER A 887 10.74 -23.11 24.52
CA SER A 887 11.32 -21.77 24.77
C SER A 887 11.61 -20.94 23.51
N LEU A 888 11.56 -21.62 22.37
CA LEU A 888 11.52 -21.13 21.01
C LEU A 888 10.14 -20.73 20.56
N TYR A 889 9.14 -21.30 21.21
CA TYR A 889 7.74 -21.16 20.84
C TYR A 889 6.92 -20.44 21.94
N ARG A 890 7.57 -20.18 23.08
CA ARG A 890 7.21 -19.30 24.20
C ARG A 890 7.51 -17.81 23.96
N ASN A 891 8.73 -17.30 24.22
CA ASN A 891 9.16 -15.87 24.21
C ASN A 891 8.83 -14.88 23.04
N VAL A 892 8.48 -15.19 21.78
CA VAL A 892 8.28 -14.21 20.65
C VAL A 892 6.81 -13.97 20.39
N LEU A 893 6.06 -15.08 20.46
CA LEU A 893 4.67 -15.05 20.81
C LEU A 893 4.47 -14.19 22.05
N ILE A 894 5.15 -14.59 23.12
CA ILE A 894 5.13 -13.92 24.40
C ILE A 894 5.38 -12.45 24.14
N THR A 895 6.47 -12.12 23.47
CA THR A 895 6.72 -10.70 23.36
C THR A 895 5.68 -10.00 22.46
N SER A 896 5.01 -10.67 21.51
CA SER A 896 4.16 -10.08 20.45
C SER A 896 3.76 -8.58 20.60
N SER A 897 2.78 -8.07 21.36
CA SER A 897 2.03 -8.46 22.56
C SER A 897 2.40 -7.83 23.92
N ALA A 898 2.91 -6.60 23.94
CA ALA A 898 3.01 -5.73 25.13
C ALA A 898 1.70 -5.07 25.61
N GLU A 899 0.52 -5.64 25.37
CA GLU A 899 -0.47 -4.87 24.64
C GLU A 899 -1.99 -4.82 25.19
N ILE A 900 -2.55 -3.66 25.64
CA ILE A 900 -3.94 -3.14 26.00
C ILE A 900 -3.90 -2.43 27.37
N PRO A 901 -3.72 -1.09 27.56
CA PRO A 901 -4.19 0.03 26.73
C PRO A 901 -3.13 1.20 26.63
N GLY A 902 -2.37 1.28 25.51
CA GLY A 902 -1.04 1.93 25.36
C GLY A 902 -0.30 1.95 23.99
N LEU A 903 -0.78 1.52 22.79
CA LEU A 903 -0.52 2.37 21.59
C LEU A 903 -1.48 3.58 21.68
N ILE A 904 -2.38 3.51 22.64
CA ILE A 904 -2.66 4.64 23.52
C ILE A 904 -1.40 5.48 23.84
N ILE A 905 -0.18 4.99 24.11
CA ILE A 905 1.05 5.81 24.19
C ILE A 905 1.23 6.62 22.90
N ALA A 906 1.13 6.00 21.74
CA ALA A 906 1.23 6.69 20.45
C ALA A 906 0.22 7.81 20.28
N THR A 907 -1.07 7.48 20.42
CA THR A 907 -2.18 8.39 20.17
C THR A 907 -2.18 9.48 21.22
N VAL A 908 -2.20 9.03 22.46
CA VAL A 908 -2.38 9.88 23.62
C VAL A 908 -1.13 10.70 23.87
N PHE A 909 0.07 10.26 23.48
CA PHE A 909 1.22 11.17 23.50
C PHE A 909 1.21 12.13 22.32
N VAL A 910 0.91 11.73 21.09
CA VAL A 910 1.29 12.61 19.96
C VAL A 910 0.23 13.60 19.49
N GLU A 911 -1.02 13.41 19.89
CA GLU A 911 -1.96 14.52 19.97
C GLU A 911 -1.71 15.46 21.16
N ARG A 912 -1.03 15.00 22.23
CA ARG A 912 -0.76 15.81 23.44
C ARG A 912 0.60 16.53 23.40
N VAL A 913 1.68 15.79 23.46
CA VAL A 913 3.09 16.19 23.61
C VAL A 913 3.69 16.83 22.34
N GLY A 914 3.20 16.46 21.16
CA GLY A 914 3.87 16.81 19.91
C GLY A 914 4.95 15.79 19.51
N ARG A 915 5.50 15.96 18.31
CA ARG A 915 5.82 14.84 17.44
C ARG A 915 7.34 14.59 17.41
N LYS A 916 8.12 15.62 17.13
CA LYS A 916 9.58 15.59 17.26
C LYS A 916 10.03 15.21 18.68
N LEU A 917 9.30 15.68 19.69
CA LEU A 917 9.60 15.38 21.09
C LEU A 917 9.26 13.92 21.47
N THR A 918 8.12 13.40 21.02
CA THR A 918 7.74 12.01 21.29
C THR A 918 8.65 11.01 20.57
N MET A 919 9.17 11.34 19.38
CA MET A 919 10.26 10.56 18.76
C MET A 919 11.43 10.38 19.72
N GLY A 920 12.05 11.50 20.10
CA GLY A 920 13.37 11.50 20.76
C GLY A 920 13.34 10.78 22.10
N ILE A 921 12.35 11.09 22.94
CA ILE A 921 12.17 10.50 24.27
C ILE A 921 12.14 8.97 24.20
N LEU A 922 11.37 8.42 23.28
CA LEU A 922 11.06 6.99 23.28
C LEU A 922 12.17 6.17 22.60
N THR A 923 12.97 6.77 21.70
CA THR A 923 14.29 6.21 21.33
C THR A 923 15.30 6.19 22.46
N ILE A 924 15.43 7.29 23.20
CA ILE A 924 16.44 7.39 24.26
C ILE A 924 16.10 6.40 25.38
N LEU A 925 14.83 6.22 25.71
CA LEU A 925 14.39 5.23 26.69
C LEU A 925 14.66 3.79 26.24
N ALA A 926 14.48 3.47 24.96
CA ALA A 926 14.78 2.13 24.45
C ALA A 926 16.28 1.84 24.28
N PHE A 927 17.11 2.85 23.95
CA PHE A 927 18.57 2.72 24.02
C PHE A 927 19.00 2.26 25.42
N ILE A 928 18.45 2.91 26.47
CA ILE A 928 18.70 2.57 27.88
C ILE A 928 18.27 1.14 28.22
N LEU A 929 17.23 0.60 27.57
CA LEU A 929 16.74 -0.77 27.80
C LEU A 929 17.47 -1.85 26.99
N ILE A 930 18.20 -1.48 25.93
CA ILE A 930 19.03 -2.41 25.14
C ILE A 930 20.47 -2.51 25.70
N LEU A 931 20.99 -1.46 26.35
CA LEU A 931 22.32 -1.49 26.97
C LEU A 931 22.58 -2.68 27.94
N PRO A 932 21.66 -3.12 28.82
CA PRO A 932 21.92 -4.21 29.78
C PRO A 932 22.17 -5.58 29.14
N LEU A 933 21.77 -5.76 27.87
CA LEU A 933 21.98 -6.97 27.07
C LEU A 933 23.43 -7.14 26.61
N SER A 934 24.26 -6.09 26.77
CA SER A 934 25.70 -6.14 26.49
C SER A 934 26.42 -7.14 27.39
N PHE A 935 25.79 -7.49 28.51
CA PHE A 935 26.20 -8.49 29.49
C PHE A 935 25.21 -9.67 29.49
N HIS A 936 25.66 -10.85 29.92
CA HIS A 936 24.81 -12.03 29.99
C HIS A 936 23.69 -11.86 31.03
N GLN A 937 22.44 -12.07 30.63
CA GLN A 937 21.25 -11.97 31.48
C GLN A 937 20.46 -13.28 31.43
N ASN A 938 19.78 -13.63 32.53
CA ASN A 938 18.86 -14.77 32.59
C ASN A 938 17.82 -14.69 31.47
N GLU A 939 17.38 -15.83 30.91
CA GLU A 939 16.40 -15.85 29.81
C GLU A 939 15.14 -15.02 30.11
N VAL A 940 14.61 -15.05 31.34
CA VAL A 940 13.42 -14.25 31.70
C VAL A 940 13.71 -12.74 31.79
N VAL A 941 14.95 -12.32 32.10
CA VAL A 941 15.36 -10.90 32.16
C VAL A 941 15.69 -10.38 30.78
N THR A 942 16.38 -11.18 29.97
CA THR A 942 16.37 -11.08 28.51
C THR A 942 14.91 -10.94 28.05
N THR A 943 13.99 -11.80 28.51
CA THR A 943 12.59 -11.75 28.10
C THR A 943 11.90 -10.42 28.45
N ALA A 944 12.13 -9.90 29.66
CA ALA A 944 11.53 -8.66 30.15
C ALA A 944 12.19 -7.35 29.67
N LEU A 945 13.45 -7.37 29.21
CA LEU A 945 14.10 -6.19 28.61
C LEU A 945 13.62 -5.95 27.18
N LEU A 946 13.37 -7.04 26.47
CA LEU A 946 13.11 -7.02 25.04
C LEU A 946 11.60 -6.94 24.73
N PHE A 947 10.78 -7.47 25.62
CA PHE A 947 10.21 -6.61 26.67
C PHE A 947 10.03 -5.12 26.36
N CYS A 948 10.42 -4.30 27.33
CA CYS A 948 10.10 -2.87 27.33
C CYS A 948 10.74 -2.11 26.17
N ALA A 949 11.91 -2.54 25.68
CA ALA A 949 12.53 -1.93 24.51
C ALA A 949 11.59 -1.99 23.31
N ARG A 950 10.84 -3.10 23.13
CA ARG A 950 9.76 -3.20 22.14
C ARG A 950 8.83 -2.03 22.20
N MET A 951 8.36 -1.74 23.39
CA MET A 951 7.27 -0.81 23.59
C MET A 951 7.63 0.63 23.13
N LEU A 952 8.90 0.92 22.74
CA LEU A 952 9.51 2.25 22.82
C LEU A 952 10.26 2.79 21.58
N LEU A 953 11.25 2.11 20.94
CA LEU A 953 11.76 2.56 19.60
C LEU A 953 10.62 2.61 18.58
N PHE A 954 9.57 1.86 18.92
CA PHE A 954 8.22 1.90 18.44
C PHE A 954 7.85 3.36 18.20
N ALA A 955 7.47 4.07 19.24
CA ALA A 955 7.04 5.45 19.12
C ALA A 955 8.03 6.37 18.42
N ALA A 956 9.33 6.05 18.45
CA ALA A 956 10.32 6.78 17.68
C ALA A 956 10.14 6.68 16.17
N PHE A 957 10.33 5.52 15.54
CA PHE A 957 10.11 5.43 14.10
C PHE A 957 8.63 5.57 13.73
N SER A 958 7.72 5.46 14.69
CA SER A 958 6.33 5.87 14.53
C SER A 958 6.15 7.32 14.28
N THR A 959 6.83 8.12 15.08
CA THR A 959 6.69 9.55 14.91
C THR A 959 7.58 10.02 13.75
N LEU A 960 8.29 9.10 13.05
CA LEU A 960 9.12 9.31 11.84
C LEU A 960 8.52 8.81 10.52
N THR A 961 7.98 7.59 10.49
CA THR A 961 6.91 7.25 9.54
C THR A 961 5.94 8.39 9.54
N MET A 962 5.55 8.88 10.73
CA MET A 962 4.69 10.02 10.82
C MET A 962 5.36 11.25 10.26
N TYR A 963 6.62 11.49 10.65
CA TYR A 963 7.28 12.76 10.39
C TYR A 963 7.16 13.20 8.92
N ALA A 964 7.02 12.27 7.98
CA ALA A 964 7.12 12.61 6.58
C ALA A 964 5.84 13.01 5.80
N LYS A 965 4.57 12.92 6.28
CA LYS A 965 3.42 13.49 5.50
C LYS A 965 3.18 14.99 5.78
N GLU A 966 3.29 15.50 7.02
CA GLU A 966 3.19 16.95 7.31
C GLU A 966 4.43 17.71 6.84
N VAL A 967 5.62 17.08 6.85
CA VAL A 967 6.87 17.77 6.52
C VAL A 967 6.97 18.22 5.08
N TYR A 968 6.55 17.36 4.16
CA TYR A 968 6.81 17.58 2.74
C TYR A 968 5.57 18.17 2.08
N PRO A 969 5.75 19.21 1.25
CA PRO A 969 4.65 19.99 0.70
C PRO A 969 3.95 19.20 -0.39
N THR A 970 2.65 19.44 -0.59
CA THR A 970 2.00 19.35 -1.92
C THR A 970 3.01 19.99 -2.93
N SER A 971 3.70 19.37 -3.94
CA SER A 971 3.64 18.08 -4.70
C SER A 971 4.68 16.97 -4.53
N ILE A 972 5.49 16.90 -3.47
CA ILE A 972 6.62 15.95 -3.43
C ILE A 972 6.24 14.45 -3.18
N ARG A 973 5.07 14.01 -3.68
CA ARG A 973 4.13 13.10 -3.03
C ARG A 973 4.62 11.75 -2.65
N ALA A 974 4.67 10.87 -3.62
CA ALA A 974 5.19 9.55 -3.42
C ALA A 974 6.68 9.71 -3.13
N THR A 975 7.43 10.47 -3.94
CA THR A 975 8.78 9.95 -4.21
C THR A 975 9.92 10.31 -3.28
N GLY A 976 9.72 11.21 -2.33
CA GLY A 976 10.64 11.29 -1.18
C GLY A 976 10.39 10.23 -0.13
N SER A 977 9.26 9.52 -0.21
CA SER A 977 8.74 8.74 0.90
C SER A 977 9.60 7.54 1.20
N GLY A 978 10.27 7.02 0.19
CA GLY A 978 11.10 5.85 0.30
C GLY A 978 11.91 5.56 -0.94
N LEU A 979 12.55 6.55 -1.56
CA LEU A 979 13.62 7.37 -0.99
C LEU A 979 13.86 7.30 0.53
N ALA A 980 13.14 8.00 1.40
CA ALA A 980 13.38 7.96 2.86
C ALA A 980 13.35 6.53 3.43
N THR A 981 12.19 5.91 3.39
CA THR A 981 11.99 4.47 3.57
C THR A 981 12.87 3.56 2.69
N SER A 982 13.33 3.98 1.51
CA SER A 982 14.23 3.16 0.67
C SER A 982 15.51 2.89 1.41
N VAL A 983 16.13 4.01 1.78
CA VAL A 983 17.39 4.08 2.49
C VAL A 983 17.21 3.52 3.89
N GLY A 984 16.01 3.70 4.48
CA GLY A 984 15.43 2.83 5.50
C GLY A 984 15.92 1.41 5.39
N ARG A 985 15.50 0.74 4.34
CA ARG A 985 15.67 -0.70 4.21
C ARG A 985 17.01 -1.14 3.64
N ILE A 986 17.92 -0.21 3.36
CA ILE A 986 19.36 -0.48 3.28
C ILE A 986 19.94 -0.65 4.70
N GLY A 987 19.53 0.24 5.63
CA GLY A 987 19.79 0.07 7.07
C GLY A 987 19.05 -1.12 7.62
N GLY A 988 17.96 -1.45 6.94
CA GLY A 988 17.52 -2.81 6.85
C GLY A 988 18.68 -3.74 6.46
N MET A 989 18.99 -3.90 5.18
CA MET A 989 19.83 -4.95 4.59
C MET A 989 21.10 -5.36 5.32
N ILE A 990 21.70 -4.45 6.08
CA ILE A 990 22.91 -4.69 6.84
C ILE A 990 22.60 -5.36 8.19
N CYS A 991 21.46 -5.08 8.81
CA CYS A 991 21.12 -5.53 10.14
C CYS A 991 21.01 -7.07 10.32
N PRO A 992 20.62 -7.91 9.32
CA PRO A 992 20.60 -9.37 9.48
C PRO A 992 22.00 -9.98 9.54
N LEU A 993 22.87 -9.50 8.64
CA LEU A 993 24.30 -9.82 8.63
C LEU A 993 24.95 -9.48 9.97
N VAL A 994 24.54 -8.36 10.58
CA VAL A 994 25.03 -7.95 11.90
C VAL A 994 24.50 -8.90 12.98
N ALA A 995 23.19 -9.06 13.12
CA ALA A 995 22.66 -9.64 14.34
C ALA A 995 22.45 -11.16 14.33
N VAL A 996 22.49 -11.82 13.17
CA VAL A 996 22.71 -13.27 13.13
C VAL A 996 24.15 -13.60 12.90
N GLY A 997 24.79 -12.95 11.91
CA GLY A 997 26.18 -13.20 11.58
C GLY A 997 27.14 -12.97 12.76
N LEU A 998 26.99 -11.87 13.52
CA LEU A 998 27.86 -11.60 14.67
C LEU A 998 27.43 -12.36 15.94
N VAL A 999 26.13 -12.48 16.23
CA VAL A 999 25.70 -13.08 17.50
C VAL A 999 25.91 -14.59 17.48
N ARG A 1000 25.60 -15.27 16.37
CA ARG A 1000 25.95 -16.69 16.16
C ARG A 1000 27.45 -16.88 15.88
N GLY A 1001 28.19 -15.81 15.61
CA GLY A 1001 29.66 -15.74 15.58
C GLY A 1001 30.32 -15.45 16.93
N CYS A 1002 29.65 -15.72 18.06
CA CYS A 1002 30.12 -15.46 19.43
C CYS A 1002 30.46 -13.98 19.75
N HIS A 1003 29.85 -13.02 19.04
CA HIS A 1003 30.06 -11.59 19.21
C HIS A 1003 28.80 -10.83 19.64
N GLN A 1004 28.00 -11.43 20.54
CA GLN A 1004 26.73 -10.85 21.06
C GLN A 1004 26.87 -9.40 21.54
N THR A 1005 27.85 -9.11 22.38
CA THR A 1005 28.08 -7.75 22.91
C THR A 1005 28.37 -6.73 21.80
N LEU A 1006 29.08 -7.13 20.73
CA LEU A 1006 29.36 -6.25 19.59
C LEU A 1006 28.07 -5.90 18.84
N ALA A 1007 27.20 -6.89 18.61
CA ALA A 1007 25.91 -6.68 17.97
C ALA A 1007 25.02 -5.73 18.82
N VAL A 1008 24.86 -5.99 20.12
CA VAL A 1008 24.06 -5.14 21.03
C VAL A 1008 24.56 -3.69 21.01
N VAL A 1009 25.88 -3.50 21.14
CA VAL A 1009 26.49 -2.16 21.11
C VAL A 1009 26.26 -1.47 19.77
N LEU A 1010 26.30 -2.20 18.66
CA LEU A 1010 26.08 -1.63 17.33
C LEU A 1010 24.62 -1.18 17.14
N PHE A 1011 23.62 -1.94 17.59
CA PHE A 1011 22.23 -1.46 17.62
C PHE A 1011 22.06 -0.28 18.58
N GLY A 1012 22.65 -0.34 19.77
CA GLY A 1012 22.63 0.78 20.72
C GLY A 1012 23.17 2.08 20.10
N ILE A 1013 24.31 2.00 19.39
CA ILE A 1013 24.90 3.14 18.67
C ILE A 1013 23.94 3.69 17.62
N VAL A 1014 23.32 2.83 16.80
CA VAL A 1014 22.44 3.29 15.72
C VAL A 1014 21.11 3.84 16.28
N ILE A 1015 20.57 3.29 17.37
CA ILE A 1015 19.45 3.90 18.12
C ILE A 1015 19.83 5.29 18.62
N LEU A 1016 20.99 5.42 19.26
CA LEU A 1016 21.44 6.69 19.86
C LEU A 1016 21.67 7.75 18.78
N ILE A 1017 22.35 7.41 17.69
CA ILE A 1017 22.52 8.28 16.51
C ILE A 1017 21.15 8.73 15.99
N SER A 1018 20.20 7.81 15.89
CA SER A 1018 18.87 8.15 15.39
C SER A 1018 18.09 9.04 16.38
N GLY A 1019 18.14 8.76 17.68
CA GLY A 1019 17.55 9.63 18.71
C GLY A 1019 18.15 11.04 18.73
N LEU A 1020 19.45 11.18 18.43
CA LEU A 1020 20.11 12.48 18.24
C LEU A 1020 19.71 13.16 16.92
N CYS A 1021 19.60 12.41 15.83
CA CYS A 1021 19.17 12.92 14.52
C CYS A 1021 17.75 13.48 14.57
N VAL A 1022 16.84 12.89 15.34
CA VAL A 1022 15.50 13.45 15.61
C VAL A 1022 15.56 14.89 16.13
N LEU A 1023 16.55 15.22 16.97
CA LEU A 1023 16.69 16.57 17.53
C LEU A 1023 17.08 17.61 16.47
N LEU A 1024 17.65 17.18 15.34
CA LEU A 1024 18.06 18.05 14.23
C LEU A 1024 16.90 18.46 13.30
N PHE A 1025 15.69 17.91 13.48
CA PHE A 1025 14.56 18.26 12.61
C PHE A 1025 14.19 19.75 12.68
N PRO A 1026 13.96 20.43 11.55
CA PRO A 1026 13.87 21.89 11.52
C PRO A 1026 12.58 22.45 12.15
N PHE A 1027 11.47 21.70 12.16
CA PHE A 1027 10.20 22.20 12.70
C PHE A 1027 9.33 21.12 13.36
N GLU A 1028 8.49 21.55 14.31
CA GLU A 1028 7.37 20.76 14.84
C GLU A 1028 6.12 21.07 14.00
N THR A 1029 5.42 20.03 13.60
CA THR A 1029 4.34 20.08 12.61
C THR A 1029 2.94 19.95 13.22
N LYS A 1030 2.84 19.69 14.53
CA LYS A 1030 1.58 19.55 15.29
C LYS A 1030 0.56 20.64 14.92
N GLY A 1031 -0.52 20.24 14.24
CA GLY A 1031 -1.63 21.14 13.91
C GLY A 1031 -1.30 22.18 12.83
N ARG A 1032 -0.25 21.98 12.02
CA ARG A 1032 -0.04 22.75 10.80
C ARG A 1032 -1.01 22.28 9.71
N ALA A 1033 -1.66 23.22 9.02
CA ALA A 1033 -2.19 22.96 7.70
C ALA A 1033 -1.03 22.70 6.72
N LEU A 1034 -1.29 22.01 5.61
CA LEU A 1034 -0.24 21.60 4.69
C LEU A 1034 -0.18 22.52 3.48
N THR A 1035 1.05 22.71 3.00
CA THR A 1035 1.42 23.75 2.05
C THR A 1035 1.58 23.18 0.66
N ASP A 1036 0.86 23.75 -0.32
CA ASP A 1036 0.86 23.22 -1.68
C ASP A 1036 1.90 23.76 -2.64
N ILE A 1037 3.03 24.28 -2.14
CA ILE A 1037 4.28 24.38 -2.90
C ILE A 1037 5.42 24.32 -1.87
N VAL A 1038 6.65 24.01 -2.30
CA VAL A 1038 7.87 24.49 -1.61
C VAL A 1038 7.88 26.02 -1.61
N THR A 1039 7.37 26.65 -0.55
CA THR A 1039 7.49 28.10 -0.34
C THR A 1039 8.90 28.46 0.12
N LYS A 1040 9.53 29.44 -0.52
CA LYS A 1040 10.79 30.08 -0.11
C LYS A 1040 10.60 31.10 1.01
#